data_AF-A0A524LV44-F1
#
_entry.id   AF-A0A524LV44-F1
#
_cell.length_a   1.000
_cell.length_b   1.000
_cell.length_c   1.000
_cell.angle_alpha   90.00
_cell.angle_beta   90.00
_cell.angle_gamma   90.00
#
_symmetry.space_group_name_H-M   'P 1'
#
loop_
_entity.id
_entity.type
_entity.pdbx_description
1 polymer ?
#
loop_
_entity_poly.entity_id
_entity_poly.type
_entity_poly.pdbx_seq_one_letter_code
_entity_poly.pdbx_strand_id
1 'polypeptide(L)'
;MPETQLPQPVSDLLQPISKQAPTGEDIANSDDPVASAAYTDLEMEITRTGEVNYQKTVQMAVEILSKRSKHLRVAAWLCLSWYRVEGAAGFKNGLLLILNLLKTFSDKLFPEKKLHRSKAIQFLNIDKRFSTIPKSNTLTPGLVKDIQDTLKEIESECRRQLPEAIPDFSRIFALMKNPETIPETGAAEKTPAAGNDKIETDLTKKDEPAEPAVSESAPAQEKSPNNLAMKSEETQSGVEEKPIELSPEVADLLEDISKENPAGDNIEDSGDQDAQVIYMNLSSEIKKYSDNNYPQCLKWAQEILKNRSKHLRVAVWLLIAWFRVENLAGLKNGIQLILELLKKYDGKVHPQDNKQKSLILQSLNTETRLKLIQKIKVEPQNSRDIIEIGELFTQLVEQANVSFSDIPPKLTVLADMIGDKVQDTKSFLERDKKEVLPEDKTEQGSLDRAQTQPAQRSDTGAKHASAQMQGAEITDDKSAKTAIKTALQFYFRTENVDPPLRKIADDALIYALGRTFRWWKLSTPVQKDQITQLEGPNEPKQNHVTKLYKEKDWDTLIPELEINFLSNDNFVFWLDVHFYEVKAMEQKGGDLDKAVLAIKEQLALFVSRHPGITNFMFKDGKTPFANKDTKDWIDAEVMNTLRGGGSQEKILPPIMGEIYDEINKIYQAACESLPANFTDNLKSMQQAIEGENRKKGKFLRLINLANYCYLAKKYSLAQPLFEQLLQQIEEYHISAWETALCVAVWQSNYINIEKLLKGEKDDQKKTTYKHQQKQMFDKIVKYDAALALTLENYIKDEGE
;
A
#
# COMPACT_ATOMS: atom_id res chain seq x y z
N MET A 1 -18.59 -36.60 -28.26
CA MET A 1 -17.24 -36.34 -27.74
C MET A 1 -17.06 -37.26 -26.53
N PRO A 2 -15.91 -37.91 -26.33
CA PRO A 2 -15.74 -38.78 -25.17
C PRO A 2 -15.93 -37.93 -23.91
N GLU A 3 -16.79 -38.38 -22.99
CA GLU A 3 -17.01 -37.72 -21.69
C GLU A 3 -15.67 -37.70 -20.96
N THR A 4 -15.01 -36.54 -20.95
CA THR A 4 -13.81 -36.33 -20.15
C THR A 4 -14.23 -36.51 -18.70
N GLN A 5 -13.89 -37.67 -18.13
CA GLN A 5 -14.23 -38.02 -16.75
C GLN A 5 -13.76 -36.90 -15.83
N LEU A 6 -14.71 -36.27 -15.13
CA LEU A 6 -14.42 -35.14 -14.25
C LEU A 6 -13.46 -35.60 -13.13
N PRO A 7 -12.52 -34.75 -12.69
CA PRO A 7 -11.70 -35.06 -11.53
C PRO A 7 -12.57 -35.39 -10.32
N GLN A 8 -12.21 -36.43 -9.56
CA GLN A 8 -12.96 -36.87 -8.37
C GLN A 8 -13.35 -35.73 -7.42
N PRO A 9 -12.46 -34.79 -7.01
CA PRO A 9 -12.85 -33.71 -6.10
C PRO A 9 -13.90 -32.76 -6.68
N VAL A 10 -13.99 -32.65 -8.01
CA VAL A 10 -15.05 -31.88 -8.68
C VAL A 10 -16.35 -32.68 -8.74
N SER A 11 -16.26 -33.98 -9.05
CA SER A 11 -17.43 -34.86 -9.12
C SER A 11 -18.17 -34.97 -7.77
N ASP A 12 -17.43 -35.09 -6.68
CA ASP A 12 -17.99 -35.20 -5.32
C ASP A 12 -18.79 -33.94 -4.94
N LEU A 13 -18.28 -32.76 -5.31
CA LEU A 13 -18.93 -31.47 -5.05
C LEU A 13 -20.14 -31.19 -5.95
N LEU A 14 -20.34 -31.97 -7.00
CA LEU A 14 -21.51 -31.86 -7.88
C LEU A 14 -22.67 -32.76 -7.45
N GLN A 15 -22.48 -33.64 -6.46
CA GLN A 15 -23.59 -34.44 -5.92
C GLN A 15 -24.66 -33.54 -5.29
N PRO A 16 -25.96 -33.80 -5.52
CA PRO A 16 -27.03 -33.00 -4.93
C PRO A 16 -26.99 -33.08 -3.40
N ILE A 17 -27.25 -31.96 -2.72
CA ILE A 17 -27.22 -31.90 -1.23
C ILE A 17 -28.27 -32.83 -0.61
N SER A 18 -29.47 -32.83 -1.18
CA SER A 18 -30.55 -33.75 -0.80
C SER A 18 -31.48 -34.01 -1.97
N LYS A 19 -32.36 -35.01 -1.87
CA LYS A 19 -33.37 -35.30 -2.91
C LYS A 19 -34.41 -34.20 -3.03
N GLN A 20 -34.74 -33.53 -1.93
CA GLN A 20 -35.77 -32.49 -1.84
C GLN A 20 -35.23 -31.11 -2.20
N ALA A 21 -34.00 -30.80 -1.80
CA ALA A 21 -33.29 -29.55 -2.10
C ALA A 21 -31.91 -29.88 -2.70
N PRO A 22 -31.82 -30.09 -4.03
CA PRO A 22 -30.58 -30.53 -4.67
C PRO A 22 -29.45 -29.50 -4.58
N THR A 23 -29.78 -28.21 -4.45
CA THR A 23 -28.83 -27.12 -4.26
C THR A 23 -28.69 -26.66 -2.81
N GLY A 24 -29.44 -27.25 -1.88
CA GLY A 24 -29.45 -26.85 -0.47
C GLY A 24 -30.15 -25.51 -0.24
N GLU A 25 -29.61 -24.70 0.66
CA GLU A 25 -30.15 -23.38 1.03
C GLU A 25 -29.23 -22.22 0.63
N ASP A 26 -29.73 -20.98 0.65
CA ASP A 26 -28.88 -19.80 0.46
C ASP A 26 -28.06 -19.54 1.72
N ILE A 27 -26.86 -20.12 1.78
CA ILE A 27 -26.02 -20.06 2.99
C ILE A 27 -25.62 -18.63 3.37
N ALA A 28 -25.58 -17.68 2.43
CA ALA A 28 -25.26 -16.28 2.70
C ALA A 28 -26.42 -15.52 3.38
N ASN A 29 -27.65 -16.00 3.22
CA ASN A 29 -28.86 -15.43 3.80
C ASN A 29 -29.63 -16.46 4.63
N SER A 30 -28.93 -17.48 5.18
CA SER A 30 -29.56 -18.55 5.94
C SER A 30 -29.98 -18.07 7.33
N ASP A 31 -31.19 -18.46 7.74
CA ASP A 31 -31.69 -18.26 9.11
C ASP A 31 -31.05 -19.24 10.12
N ASP A 32 -30.34 -20.28 9.66
CA ASP A 32 -29.56 -21.19 10.52
C ASP A 32 -28.25 -20.49 10.96
N PRO A 33 -28.06 -20.22 12.27
CA PRO A 33 -26.85 -19.59 12.78
C PRO A 33 -25.58 -20.37 12.44
N VAL A 34 -25.63 -21.70 12.36
CA VAL A 34 -24.46 -22.53 12.05
C VAL A 34 -24.09 -22.41 10.57
N ALA A 35 -25.09 -22.35 9.69
CA ALA A 35 -24.88 -22.17 8.26
C ALA A 35 -24.32 -20.77 7.95
N SER A 36 -24.93 -19.74 8.55
CA SER A 36 -24.49 -18.35 8.43
C SER A 36 -23.07 -18.15 8.97
N ALA A 37 -22.75 -18.76 10.13
CA ALA A 37 -21.39 -18.75 10.67
C ALA A 37 -20.38 -19.43 9.73
N ALA A 38 -20.71 -20.59 9.17
CA ALA A 38 -19.80 -21.28 8.24
C ALA A 38 -19.46 -20.43 7.00
N TYR A 39 -20.45 -19.73 6.43
CA TYR A 39 -20.21 -18.81 5.32
C TYR A 39 -19.39 -17.59 5.76
N THR A 40 -19.71 -16.99 6.91
CA THR A 40 -19.00 -15.82 7.46
C THR A 40 -17.56 -16.16 7.81
N ASP A 41 -17.28 -17.32 8.41
CA ASP A 41 -15.94 -17.79 8.74
C ASP A 41 -15.08 -18.00 7.49
N LEU A 42 -15.67 -18.57 6.43
CA LEU A 42 -15.00 -18.68 5.14
C LEU A 42 -14.71 -17.30 4.53
N GLU A 43 -15.69 -16.39 4.56
CA GLU A 43 -15.53 -15.03 4.06
C GLU A 43 -14.44 -14.27 4.82
N MET A 44 -14.44 -14.36 6.16
CA MET A 44 -13.44 -13.73 7.02
C MET A 44 -12.04 -14.28 6.75
N GLU A 45 -11.88 -15.59 6.54
CA GLU A 45 -10.57 -16.17 6.22
C GLU A 45 -10.07 -15.73 4.83
N ILE A 46 -10.96 -15.67 3.83
CA ILE A 46 -10.60 -15.26 2.46
C ILE A 46 -10.35 -13.77 2.31
N THR A 47 -11.02 -12.95 3.11
CA THR A 47 -10.87 -11.48 3.13
C THR A 47 -9.92 -11.00 4.23
N ARG A 48 -9.29 -11.95 4.97
CA ARG A 48 -8.36 -11.65 6.05
C ARG A 48 -7.27 -10.69 5.58
N THR A 49 -7.00 -9.69 6.41
CA THR A 49 -6.00 -8.66 6.12
C THR A 49 -4.55 -9.15 6.32
N GLY A 50 -4.37 -10.43 6.68
CA GLY A 50 -3.09 -11.14 6.82
C GLY A 50 -2.96 -12.31 5.84
N GLU A 51 -2.10 -13.27 6.12
CA GLU A 51 -1.88 -14.44 5.24
C GLU A 51 -3.10 -15.36 5.21
N VAL A 52 -3.75 -15.51 4.05
CA VAL A 52 -4.91 -16.40 3.92
C VAL A 52 -4.46 -17.87 4.04
N ASN A 53 -5.05 -18.63 4.96
CA ASN A 53 -4.79 -20.07 5.03
C ASN A 53 -5.60 -20.81 3.96
N TYR A 54 -5.02 -20.97 2.76
CA TYR A 54 -5.72 -21.58 1.63
C TYR A 54 -6.08 -23.06 1.84
N GLN A 55 -5.37 -23.80 2.69
CA GLN A 55 -5.76 -25.17 3.02
C GLN A 55 -7.04 -25.20 3.87
N LYS A 56 -7.15 -24.29 4.84
CA LYS A 56 -8.34 -24.14 5.66
C LYS A 56 -9.54 -23.64 4.83
N THR A 57 -9.32 -22.71 3.91
CA THR A 57 -10.41 -22.23 3.02
C THR A 57 -10.89 -23.33 2.07
N VAL A 58 -10.01 -24.22 1.58
CA VAL A 58 -10.43 -25.42 0.84
C VAL A 58 -11.35 -26.29 1.70
N GLN A 59 -10.95 -26.60 2.94
CA GLN A 59 -11.76 -27.44 3.84
C GLN A 59 -13.15 -26.85 4.09
N MET A 60 -13.23 -25.57 4.46
CA MET A 60 -14.49 -24.88 4.73
C MET A 60 -15.38 -24.77 3.47
N ALA A 61 -14.81 -24.44 2.32
CA ALA A 61 -15.57 -24.32 1.08
C ALA A 61 -16.08 -25.68 0.57
N VAL A 62 -15.26 -26.74 0.69
CA VAL A 62 -15.67 -28.12 0.38
C VAL A 62 -16.80 -28.57 1.31
N GLU A 63 -16.73 -28.26 2.60
CA GLU A 63 -17.80 -28.59 3.56
C GLU A 63 -19.12 -27.92 3.17
N ILE A 64 -19.09 -26.62 2.87
CA ILE A 64 -20.28 -25.87 2.45
C ILE A 64 -20.86 -26.45 1.16
N LEU A 65 -20.01 -26.64 0.14
CA LEU A 65 -20.47 -27.09 -1.18
C LEU A 65 -20.94 -28.55 -1.18
N SER A 66 -20.42 -29.40 -0.30
CA SER A 66 -20.84 -30.81 -0.21
C SER A 66 -22.07 -31.03 0.66
N LYS A 67 -22.25 -30.25 1.73
CA LYS A 67 -23.28 -30.54 2.76
C LYS A 67 -24.39 -29.50 2.87
N ARG A 68 -24.18 -28.25 2.46
CA ARG A 68 -25.10 -27.14 2.79
C ARG A 68 -25.66 -26.42 1.58
N SER A 69 -24.81 -25.98 0.65
CA SER A 69 -25.26 -25.07 -0.41
C SER A 69 -24.41 -25.16 -1.68
N LYS A 70 -25.08 -25.22 -2.84
CA LYS A 70 -24.44 -25.04 -4.15
C LYS A 70 -24.36 -23.54 -4.47
N HIS A 71 -23.40 -22.87 -3.85
CA HIS A 71 -23.24 -21.42 -3.91
C HIS A 71 -22.05 -21.00 -4.81
N LEU A 72 -22.31 -20.20 -5.85
CA LEU A 72 -21.30 -19.81 -6.85
C LEU A 72 -20.17 -18.96 -6.28
N ARG A 73 -20.44 -18.10 -5.27
CA ARG A 73 -19.36 -17.34 -4.60
C ARG A 73 -18.41 -18.25 -3.82
N VAL A 74 -18.95 -19.28 -3.17
CA VAL A 74 -18.15 -20.28 -2.45
C VAL A 74 -17.35 -21.11 -3.45
N ALA A 75 -17.93 -21.45 -4.61
CA ALA A 75 -17.19 -22.11 -5.69
C ALA A 75 -16.06 -21.23 -6.27
N ALA A 76 -16.28 -19.92 -6.42
CA ALA A 76 -15.24 -18.99 -6.87
C ALA A 76 -14.10 -18.83 -5.86
N TRP A 77 -14.44 -18.82 -4.57
CA TRP A 77 -13.50 -18.85 -3.45
C TRP A 77 -12.70 -20.17 -3.36
N LEU A 78 -13.36 -21.30 -3.59
CA LEU A 78 -12.70 -22.60 -3.70
C LEU A 78 -11.76 -22.65 -4.90
N CYS A 79 -12.17 -22.09 -6.05
CA CYS A 79 -11.32 -21.99 -7.24
C CYS A 79 -10.03 -21.21 -6.95
N LEU A 80 -10.12 -20.07 -6.25
CA LEU A 80 -8.93 -19.35 -5.79
C LEU A 80 -8.08 -20.20 -4.82
N SER A 81 -8.72 -20.90 -3.89
CA SER A 81 -8.00 -21.67 -2.87
C SER A 81 -7.25 -22.86 -3.47
N TRP A 82 -7.90 -23.62 -4.37
CA TRP A 82 -7.24 -24.66 -5.16
C TRP A 82 -6.15 -24.11 -6.06
N TYR A 83 -6.36 -22.95 -6.68
CA TYR A 83 -5.30 -22.30 -7.46
C TYR A 83 -4.05 -22.01 -6.60
N ARG A 84 -4.23 -21.62 -5.35
CA ARG A 84 -3.12 -21.28 -4.44
C ARG A 84 -2.45 -22.50 -3.82
N VAL A 85 -3.17 -23.62 -3.68
CA VAL A 85 -2.63 -24.87 -3.13
C VAL A 85 -2.02 -25.76 -4.22
N GLU A 86 -2.67 -25.86 -5.39
CA GLU A 86 -2.37 -26.82 -6.45
C GLU A 86 -1.96 -26.16 -7.79
N GLY A 87 -1.84 -24.84 -7.83
CA GLY A 87 -1.44 -24.10 -9.03
C GLY A 87 -2.45 -24.20 -10.18
N ALA A 88 -1.95 -24.29 -11.42
CA ALA A 88 -2.78 -24.30 -12.62
C ALA A 88 -3.74 -25.51 -12.70
N ALA A 89 -3.35 -26.66 -12.14
CA ALA A 89 -4.23 -27.83 -12.06
C ALA A 89 -5.43 -27.55 -11.14
N GLY A 90 -5.19 -26.95 -9.97
CA GLY A 90 -6.25 -26.52 -9.06
C GLY A 90 -7.17 -25.46 -9.68
N PHE A 91 -6.60 -24.53 -10.46
CA PHE A 91 -7.39 -23.54 -11.18
C PHE A 91 -8.32 -24.19 -12.22
N LYS A 92 -7.80 -25.14 -13.02
CA LYS A 92 -8.63 -25.92 -13.95
C LYS A 92 -9.75 -26.64 -13.20
N ASN A 93 -9.47 -27.29 -12.07
CA ASN A 93 -10.48 -27.98 -11.27
C ASN A 93 -11.56 -27.01 -10.77
N GLY A 94 -11.17 -25.82 -10.31
CA GLY A 94 -12.10 -24.77 -9.88
C GLY A 94 -12.98 -24.25 -11.02
N LEU A 95 -12.42 -24.07 -12.22
CA LEU A 95 -13.18 -23.68 -13.41
C LEU A 95 -14.16 -24.78 -13.84
N LEU A 96 -13.71 -26.04 -13.85
CA LEU A 96 -14.59 -27.18 -14.14
C LEU A 96 -15.73 -27.28 -13.13
N LEU A 97 -15.47 -27.03 -11.84
CA LEU A 97 -16.52 -26.99 -10.83
C LEU A 97 -17.56 -25.91 -11.14
N ILE A 98 -17.14 -24.68 -11.41
CA ILE A 98 -18.06 -23.57 -11.73
C ILE A 98 -18.87 -23.88 -13.00
N LEU A 99 -18.22 -24.38 -14.05
CA LEU A 99 -18.88 -24.76 -15.31
C LEU A 99 -19.95 -25.83 -15.07
N ASN A 100 -19.61 -26.89 -14.33
CA ASN A 100 -20.53 -28.00 -14.12
C ASN A 100 -21.63 -27.67 -13.10
N LEU A 101 -21.39 -26.77 -12.14
CA LEU A 101 -22.45 -26.22 -11.30
C LEU A 101 -23.48 -25.49 -12.16
N LEU A 102 -23.02 -24.61 -13.07
CA LEU A 102 -23.89 -23.90 -14.01
C LEU A 102 -24.69 -24.85 -14.90
N LYS A 103 -24.05 -25.88 -15.48
CA LYS A 103 -24.72 -26.87 -16.33
C LYS A 103 -25.72 -27.74 -15.55
N THR A 104 -25.37 -28.19 -14.35
CA THR A 104 -26.16 -29.18 -13.59
C THR A 104 -27.34 -28.55 -12.86
N PHE A 105 -27.13 -27.41 -12.22
CA PHE A 105 -28.13 -26.82 -11.30
C PHE A 105 -28.77 -25.54 -11.85
N SER A 106 -28.16 -24.89 -12.85
CA SER A 106 -28.71 -23.76 -13.61
C SER A 106 -29.40 -22.68 -12.74
N ASP A 107 -30.73 -22.58 -12.82
CA ASP A 107 -31.57 -21.60 -12.15
C ASP A 107 -31.68 -21.81 -10.63
N LYS A 108 -31.38 -23.01 -10.13
CA LYS A 108 -31.47 -23.37 -8.69
C LYS A 108 -30.24 -23.02 -7.86
N LEU A 109 -29.19 -22.47 -8.49
CA LEU A 109 -27.95 -22.08 -7.81
C LEU A 109 -28.11 -20.84 -6.94
N PHE A 110 -27.30 -20.77 -5.88
CA PHE A 110 -27.17 -19.57 -5.06
C PHE A 110 -25.95 -18.73 -5.46
N PRO A 111 -26.00 -17.39 -5.33
CA PRO A 111 -27.16 -16.59 -4.93
C PRO A 111 -28.29 -16.63 -5.97
N GLU A 112 -29.55 -16.48 -5.58
CA GLU A 112 -30.71 -16.58 -6.51
C GLU A 112 -30.68 -15.52 -7.62
N LYS A 113 -30.19 -14.31 -7.28
CA LYS A 113 -30.14 -13.18 -8.22
C LYS A 113 -29.04 -13.39 -9.26
N LYS A 114 -29.44 -13.39 -10.53
CA LYS A 114 -28.54 -13.52 -11.70
C LYS A 114 -27.35 -12.54 -11.67
N LEU A 115 -27.59 -11.28 -11.28
CA LEU A 115 -26.52 -10.27 -11.13
C LEU A 115 -25.47 -10.69 -10.11
N HIS A 116 -25.86 -11.26 -8.97
CA HIS A 116 -24.92 -11.69 -7.93
C HIS A 116 -24.15 -12.95 -8.34
N ARG A 117 -24.77 -13.85 -9.11
CA ARG A 117 -24.09 -14.99 -9.75
C ARG A 117 -23.01 -14.51 -10.71
N SER A 118 -23.33 -13.51 -11.52
CA SER A 118 -22.36 -12.87 -12.43
C SER A 118 -21.19 -12.28 -11.65
N LYS A 119 -21.45 -11.48 -10.60
CA LYS A 119 -20.40 -10.92 -9.73
C LYS A 119 -19.52 -12.00 -9.08
N ALA A 120 -20.11 -13.12 -8.66
CA ALA A 120 -19.36 -14.24 -8.10
C ALA A 120 -18.38 -14.87 -9.12
N ILE A 121 -18.78 -14.96 -10.40
CA ILE A 121 -17.91 -15.47 -11.46
C ILE A 121 -16.88 -14.41 -11.89
N GLN A 122 -17.29 -13.14 -11.95
CA GLN A 122 -16.44 -11.99 -12.28
C GLN A 122 -15.26 -11.82 -11.31
N PHE A 123 -15.41 -12.30 -10.07
CA PHE A 123 -14.34 -12.38 -9.07
C PHE A 123 -13.04 -12.99 -9.63
N LEU A 124 -13.15 -14.02 -10.47
CA LEU A 124 -11.99 -14.68 -11.08
C LEU A 124 -11.12 -13.73 -11.90
N ASN A 125 -11.71 -12.70 -12.50
CA ASN A 125 -11.02 -11.75 -13.39
C ASN A 125 -10.59 -10.47 -12.66
N ILE A 126 -11.34 -10.05 -11.63
CA ILE A 126 -11.05 -8.82 -10.88
C ILE A 126 -9.99 -9.06 -9.79
N ASP A 127 -10.02 -10.21 -9.12
CA ASP A 127 -9.15 -10.44 -7.97
C ASP A 127 -7.67 -10.45 -8.38
N LYS A 128 -6.84 -9.66 -7.67
CA LYS A 128 -5.42 -9.53 -7.96
C LYS A 128 -4.65 -10.82 -7.65
N ARG A 129 -5.20 -11.73 -6.86
CA ARG A 129 -4.55 -13.00 -6.51
C ARG A 129 -4.48 -14.00 -7.67
N PHE A 130 -5.18 -13.73 -8.77
CA PHE A 130 -5.01 -14.43 -10.06
C PHE A 130 -3.99 -13.77 -11.00
N SER A 131 -3.22 -12.75 -10.56
CA SER A 131 -2.31 -11.96 -11.43
C SER A 131 -1.05 -12.70 -11.87
N THR A 132 -0.62 -13.73 -11.14
CA THR A 132 0.64 -14.43 -11.38
C THR A 132 0.39 -15.92 -11.38
N ILE A 133 0.70 -16.59 -12.50
CA ILE A 133 0.68 -18.04 -12.59
C ILE A 133 1.98 -18.57 -11.99
N PRO A 134 1.95 -19.41 -10.93
CA PRO A 134 3.17 -19.93 -10.33
C PRO A 134 4.00 -20.71 -11.36
N LYS A 135 5.29 -20.37 -11.52
CA LYS A 135 6.28 -21.02 -12.41
C LYS A 135 6.58 -22.49 -12.08
N SER A 136 5.78 -23.18 -11.26
CA SER A 136 6.02 -24.61 -11.03
C SER A 136 5.81 -25.38 -12.34
N ASN A 137 6.57 -26.45 -12.56
CA ASN A 137 6.67 -27.34 -13.73
C ASN A 137 5.35 -27.97 -14.26
N THR A 138 4.18 -27.33 -14.10
CA THR A 138 2.84 -27.89 -14.36
C THR A 138 2.09 -27.24 -15.52
N LEU A 139 2.55 -26.12 -16.10
CA LEU A 139 1.92 -25.53 -17.29
C LEU A 139 2.33 -26.27 -18.56
N THR A 140 1.63 -27.37 -18.86
CA THR A 140 1.69 -27.97 -20.19
C THR A 140 0.84 -27.16 -21.17
N PRO A 141 1.20 -27.06 -22.45
CA PRO A 141 0.36 -26.43 -23.47
C PRO A 141 -1.05 -27.05 -23.54
N GLY A 142 -1.18 -28.34 -23.22
CA GLY A 142 -2.46 -29.02 -23.07
C GLY A 142 -3.30 -28.46 -21.93
N LEU A 143 -2.71 -28.26 -20.75
CA LEU A 143 -3.42 -27.68 -19.60
C LEU A 143 -3.85 -26.24 -19.85
N VAL A 144 -3.01 -25.43 -20.50
CA VAL A 144 -3.35 -24.06 -20.90
C VAL A 144 -4.54 -24.04 -21.85
N LYS A 145 -4.53 -24.92 -22.85
CA LYS A 145 -5.64 -25.06 -23.79
C LYS A 145 -6.93 -25.51 -23.09
N ASP A 146 -6.85 -26.50 -22.20
CA ASP A 146 -8.01 -26.97 -21.43
C ASP A 146 -8.62 -25.85 -20.57
N ILE A 147 -7.80 -25.02 -19.93
CA ILE A 147 -8.25 -23.86 -19.15
C ILE A 147 -8.94 -22.84 -20.07
N GLN A 148 -8.33 -22.52 -21.21
CA GLN A 148 -8.91 -21.58 -22.19
C GLN A 148 -10.25 -22.08 -22.73
N ASP A 149 -10.36 -23.37 -23.05
CA ASP A 149 -11.58 -23.97 -23.57
C ASP A 149 -12.66 -24.04 -22.48
N THR A 150 -12.30 -24.37 -21.24
CA THR A 150 -13.21 -24.33 -20.09
C THR A 150 -13.74 -22.91 -19.84
N LEU A 151 -12.88 -21.89 -19.91
CA LEU A 151 -13.30 -20.48 -19.76
C LEU A 151 -14.27 -20.04 -20.84
N LYS A 152 -14.04 -20.42 -22.11
CA LYS A 152 -14.99 -20.14 -23.21
C LYS A 152 -16.33 -20.82 -22.98
N GLU A 153 -16.33 -22.04 -22.46
CA GLU A 153 -17.57 -22.74 -22.11
C GLU A 153 -18.32 -22.05 -20.95
N ILE A 154 -17.61 -21.60 -19.92
CA ILE A 154 -18.21 -20.81 -18.83
C ILE A 154 -18.82 -19.52 -19.39
N GLU A 155 -18.11 -18.80 -20.25
CA GLU A 155 -18.61 -17.58 -20.89
C GLU A 155 -19.87 -17.86 -21.70
N SER A 156 -19.88 -18.93 -22.51
CA SER A 156 -21.06 -19.37 -23.27
C SER A 156 -22.25 -19.69 -22.36
N GLU A 157 -22.01 -20.39 -21.26
CA GLU A 157 -23.05 -20.74 -20.28
C GLU A 157 -23.58 -19.51 -19.55
N CYS A 158 -22.69 -18.56 -19.20
CA CYS A 158 -23.08 -17.28 -18.62
C CYS A 158 -23.91 -16.44 -19.59
N ARG A 159 -23.55 -16.39 -20.88
CA ARG A 159 -24.37 -15.70 -21.90
C ARG A 159 -25.77 -16.30 -22.02
N ARG A 160 -25.90 -17.62 -21.88
CA ARG A 160 -27.20 -18.34 -21.93
C ARG A 160 -28.05 -18.08 -20.70
N GLN A 161 -27.47 -18.16 -19.50
CA GLN A 161 -28.21 -18.10 -18.24
C GLN A 161 -28.33 -16.69 -17.64
N LEU A 162 -27.33 -15.83 -17.88
CA LEU A 162 -27.12 -14.50 -17.29
C LEU A 162 -26.97 -13.39 -18.36
N PRO A 163 -27.95 -13.21 -19.28
CA PRO A 163 -27.80 -12.30 -20.42
C PRO A 163 -27.69 -10.81 -20.03
N GLU A 164 -28.22 -10.43 -18.87
CA GLU A 164 -28.23 -9.04 -18.39
C GLU A 164 -26.89 -8.61 -17.76
N ALA A 165 -26.00 -9.55 -17.43
CA ALA A 165 -24.74 -9.28 -16.74
C ALA A 165 -23.71 -10.36 -17.07
N ILE A 166 -23.14 -10.33 -18.28
CA ILE A 166 -22.14 -11.32 -18.72
C ILE A 166 -20.79 -11.00 -18.03
N PRO A 167 -20.16 -11.96 -17.32
CA PRO A 167 -18.85 -11.75 -16.73
C PRO A 167 -17.76 -11.55 -17.79
N ASP A 168 -16.85 -10.60 -17.55
CA ASP A 168 -15.64 -10.39 -18.35
C ASP A 168 -14.50 -11.30 -17.87
N PHE A 169 -13.84 -11.97 -18.82
CA PHE A 169 -12.69 -12.85 -18.63
C PHE A 169 -11.43 -12.38 -19.37
N SER A 170 -11.44 -11.17 -19.94
CA SER A 170 -10.37 -10.66 -20.83
C SER A 170 -8.98 -10.69 -20.20
N ARG A 171 -8.87 -10.37 -18.90
CA ARG A 171 -7.59 -10.38 -18.19
C ARG A 171 -7.08 -11.82 -17.99
N ILE A 172 -7.94 -12.77 -17.62
CA ILE A 172 -7.53 -14.18 -17.49
C ILE A 172 -7.11 -14.74 -18.86
N PHE A 173 -7.86 -14.45 -19.93
CA PHE A 173 -7.48 -14.86 -21.28
C PHE A 173 -6.13 -14.26 -21.70
N ALA A 174 -5.82 -13.02 -21.34
CA ALA A 174 -4.52 -12.40 -21.60
C ALA A 174 -3.38 -13.12 -20.86
N LEU A 175 -3.59 -13.45 -19.58
CA LEU A 175 -2.61 -14.20 -18.77
C LEU A 175 -2.31 -15.59 -19.35
N MET A 176 -3.31 -16.25 -19.95
CA MET A 176 -3.13 -17.57 -20.58
C MET A 176 -2.55 -17.50 -22.00
N LYS A 177 -2.49 -16.33 -22.65
CA LYS A 177 -1.92 -16.14 -24.00
C LYS A 177 -0.44 -15.81 -23.99
N ASN A 178 0.01 -15.04 -22.99
CA ASN A 178 1.41 -14.67 -22.82
C ASN A 178 1.91 -15.18 -21.46
N PRO A 179 2.25 -16.48 -21.34
CA PRO A 179 2.86 -17.00 -20.12
C PRO A 179 4.25 -16.39 -19.85
N GLU A 180 4.81 -15.58 -20.75
CA GLU A 180 6.15 -14.96 -20.66
C GLU A 180 6.18 -13.54 -20.09
N THR A 181 5.05 -12.89 -19.77
CA THR A 181 5.07 -11.64 -18.99
C THR A 181 5.33 -11.97 -17.51
N ILE A 182 6.58 -12.34 -17.21
CA ILE A 182 7.06 -12.74 -15.90
C ILE A 182 8.42 -12.06 -15.65
N PRO A 183 8.59 -11.25 -14.59
CA PRO A 183 9.90 -11.10 -13.94
C PRO A 183 10.27 -12.44 -13.31
N GLU A 184 11.43 -12.98 -13.66
CA GLU A 184 11.88 -14.29 -13.19
C GLU A 184 11.99 -14.36 -11.66
N THR A 185 11.20 -15.25 -11.05
CA THR A 185 11.61 -16.00 -9.86
C THR A 185 11.10 -17.45 -10.00
N GLY A 186 12.03 -18.37 -10.25
CA GLY A 186 11.81 -19.82 -10.15
C GLY A 186 11.89 -20.27 -8.68
N ALA A 187 11.71 -21.52 -8.31
CA ALA A 187 11.13 -22.70 -8.94
C ALA A 187 10.85 -23.68 -7.78
N ALA A 188 9.86 -24.55 -7.95
CA ALA A 188 9.45 -25.52 -6.92
C ALA A 188 10.38 -26.73 -6.87
N GLU A 189 10.74 -27.22 -5.67
CA GLU A 189 11.02 -28.64 -5.38
C GLU A 189 10.67 -28.95 -3.92
N LYS A 190 9.64 -29.77 -3.66
CA LYS A 190 9.58 -31.24 -3.49
C LYS A 190 9.39 -31.61 -2.02
N THR A 191 8.27 -32.26 -1.71
CA THR A 191 8.06 -33.01 -0.46
C THR A 191 7.83 -34.46 -0.85
N PRO A 192 8.46 -35.43 -0.16
CA PRO A 192 8.59 -36.80 -0.63
C PRO A 192 7.27 -37.57 -0.62
N ALA A 193 7.21 -38.54 -1.52
CA ALA A 193 6.17 -39.54 -1.61
C ALA A 193 6.05 -40.33 -0.30
N ALA A 194 4.89 -40.26 0.35
CA ALA A 194 4.46 -41.25 1.33
C ALA A 194 3.70 -42.34 0.56
N GLY A 195 4.22 -43.57 0.64
CA GLY A 195 3.68 -44.74 -0.01
C GLY A 195 2.27 -45.08 0.48
N ASN A 196 1.52 -45.66 -0.44
CA ASN A 196 0.35 -46.47 -0.18
C ASN A 196 0.61 -47.43 0.99
N ASP A 197 -0.29 -47.43 1.97
CA ASP A 197 -0.90 -48.69 2.34
C ASP A 197 -2.35 -48.49 2.79
N LYS A 198 -3.18 -49.37 2.26
CA LYS A 198 -4.63 -49.46 2.47
C LYS A 198 -4.89 -49.89 3.90
N ILE A 199 -5.87 -49.25 4.56
CA ILE A 199 -6.60 -49.91 5.65
C ILE A 199 -8.08 -49.72 5.38
N GLU A 200 -8.67 -50.80 4.87
CA GLU A 200 -10.10 -51.08 4.88
C GLU A 200 -10.60 -51.16 6.32
N THR A 201 -11.70 -50.48 6.59
CA THR A 201 -12.55 -50.75 7.75
C THR A 201 -13.41 -51.96 7.43
N ASP A 202 -13.20 -53.08 8.13
CA ASP A 202 -14.30 -54.02 8.39
C ASP A 202 -14.34 -54.43 9.85
N LEU A 203 -15.56 -54.36 10.38
CA LEU A 203 -15.96 -54.69 11.73
C LEU A 203 -16.18 -56.20 11.78
N THR A 204 -15.63 -56.90 12.79
CA THR A 204 -16.41 -57.81 13.66
C THR A 204 -15.54 -58.59 14.65
N LYS A 205 -15.98 -58.55 15.91
CA LYS A 205 -16.07 -59.65 16.90
C LYS A 205 -14.81 -60.25 17.55
N LYS A 206 -14.71 -59.91 18.86
CA LYS A 206 -14.82 -60.77 20.07
C LYS A 206 -13.61 -61.52 20.64
N ASP A 207 -13.58 -61.43 21.99
CA ASP A 207 -13.05 -62.33 23.03
C ASP A 207 -11.55 -62.25 23.39
N GLU A 208 -11.26 -61.45 24.44
CA GLU A 208 -10.65 -61.77 25.77
C GLU A 208 -9.64 -62.95 25.96
N PRO A 209 -8.84 -63.01 27.06
CA PRO A 209 -7.50 -62.41 27.22
C PRO A 209 -6.42 -63.45 27.61
N ALA A 210 -5.12 -63.10 27.53
CA ALA A 210 -4.07 -63.72 28.36
C ALA A 210 -2.79 -62.87 28.44
N GLU A 211 -2.26 -62.81 29.66
CA GLU A 211 -1.16 -62.01 30.21
C GLU A 211 0.18 -62.84 30.18
N PRO A 212 1.28 -62.48 30.88
CA PRO A 212 2.46 -61.74 30.40
C PRO A 212 3.81 -62.50 30.52
N ALA A 213 4.93 -61.91 30.05
CA ALA A 213 6.32 -62.17 30.50
C ALA A 213 7.24 -61.07 29.90
N VAL A 214 7.75 -60.05 30.63
CA VAL A 214 8.82 -59.99 31.67
C VAL A 214 10.19 -60.50 31.22
N SER A 215 11.14 -59.57 31.02
CA SER A 215 12.54 -59.55 31.51
C SER A 215 13.27 -58.36 30.84
N GLU A 216 13.60 -57.28 31.57
CA GLU A 216 14.86 -57.07 32.34
C GLU A 216 16.13 -57.22 31.48
N SER A 217 17.19 -56.41 31.54
CA SER A 217 17.53 -55.10 32.10
C SER A 217 19.07 -54.99 31.95
N ALA A 218 19.56 -53.96 31.25
CA ALA A 218 20.84 -53.22 31.44
C ALA A 218 22.19 -53.99 31.65
N PRO A 219 23.36 -53.35 31.82
CA PRO A 219 23.74 -51.93 31.68
C PRO A 219 25.04 -51.68 30.86
N ALA A 220 25.35 -50.38 30.74
CA ALA A 220 26.50 -49.74 30.13
C ALA A 220 27.88 -50.05 30.75
N GLN A 221 28.96 -49.75 30.02
CA GLN A 221 30.22 -49.27 30.60
C GLN A 221 31.04 -48.41 29.63
N GLU A 222 31.52 -47.28 30.15
CA GLU A 222 32.43 -46.28 29.56
C GLU A 222 33.84 -46.84 29.27
N LYS A 223 34.54 -46.21 28.30
CA LYS A 223 35.95 -45.74 28.44
C LYS A 223 36.47 -45.08 27.14
N SER A 224 36.82 -43.80 27.24
CA SER A 224 37.94 -43.17 26.49
C SER A 224 39.18 -43.17 27.41
N PRO A 225 40.40 -42.70 27.03
CA PRO A 225 40.94 -42.26 25.72
C PRO A 225 42.34 -42.88 25.40
N ASN A 226 42.84 -42.75 24.16
CA ASN A 226 44.22 -42.25 23.94
C ASN A 226 44.55 -41.92 22.46
N ASN A 227 45.30 -40.83 22.32
CA ASN A 227 45.90 -40.26 21.11
C ASN A 227 47.01 -41.13 20.52
N LEU A 228 47.19 -41.05 19.20
CA LEU A 228 48.51 -41.00 18.54
C LEU A 228 48.39 -40.25 17.21
N ALA A 229 49.19 -39.20 17.09
CA ALA A 229 49.24 -38.22 16.02
C ALA A 229 50.21 -38.63 14.90
N MET A 230 49.91 -38.21 13.66
CA MET A 230 50.82 -37.63 12.65
C MET A 230 49.92 -36.97 11.59
N LYS A 231 49.82 -35.63 11.51
CA LYS A 231 50.64 -34.70 10.70
C LYS A 231 50.73 -35.12 9.22
N SER A 232 50.52 -34.30 8.20
CA SER A 232 50.02 -32.94 7.96
C SER A 232 50.41 -32.68 6.51
N GLU A 233 49.51 -32.20 5.65
CA GLU A 233 49.92 -31.34 4.52
C GLU A 233 48.75 -30.45 4.14
N GLU A 234 48.85 -29.22 4.62
CA GLU A 234 48.00 -28.08 4.32
C GLU A 234 48.26 -27.64 2.87
N THR A 235 47.19 -27.36 2.14
CA THR A 235 47.24 -26.34 1.08
C THR A 235 46.50 -25.12 1.63
N GLN A 236 47.27 -24.17 2.14
CA GLN A 236 46.80 -22.88 2.62
C GLN A 236 46.30 -22.04 1.43
N SER A 237 45.02 -21.67 1.45
CA SER A 237 44.58 -20.38 0.92
C SER A 237 44.07 -19.56 2.09
N GLY A 238 44.97 -18.79 2.70
CA GLY A 238 44.64 -17.91 3.81
C GLY A 238 43.75 -16.77 3.36
N VAL A 239 42.55 -16.71 3.92
CA VAL A 239 41.87 -15.48 4.27
C VAL A 239 41.63 -15.57 5.77
N GLU A 240 42.39 -14.83 6.56
CA GLU A 240 42.09 -14.64 7.99
C GLU A 240 40.71 -13.96 8.09
N GLU A 241 39.67 -14.72 8.46
CA GLU A 241 38.37 -14.17 8.86
C GLU A 241 38.56 -13.40 10.17
N LYS A 242 38.58 -12.07 10.09
CA LYS A 242 38.49 -11.23 11.29
C LYS A 242 37.11 -11.46 11.94
N PRO A 243 37.04 -11.76 13.26
CA PRO A 243 35.77 -11.84 13.96
C PRO A 243 34.98 -10.54 13.82
N ILE A 244 33.70 -10.63 13.44
CA ILE A 244 32.81 -9.47 13.36
C ILE A 244 32.63 -8.93 14.78
N GLU A 245 33.11 -7.70 15.04
CA GLU A 245 33.03 -7.08 16.37
C GLU A 245 31.56 -6.89 16.80
N LEU A 246 31.26 -7.22 18.07
CA LEU A 246 29.94 -7.02 18.67
C LEU A 246 29.66 -5.52 18.84
N SER A 247 28.55 -5.04 18.28
CA SER A 247 28.07 -3.69 18.53
C SER A 247 27.78 -3.49 20.04
N PRO A 248 28.16 -2.35 20.64
CA PRO A 248 27.91 -2.08 22.06
C PRO A 248 26.42 -2.13 22.43
N GLU A 249 25.53 -1.80 21.49
CA GLU A 249 24.07 -1.87 21.68
C GLU A 249 23.56 -3.32 21.74
N VAL A 250 24.17 -4.22 20.97
CA VAL A 250 23.85 -5.64 20.99
C VAL A 250 24.39 -6.28 22.27
N ALA A 251 25.59 -5.89 22.70
CA ALA A 251 26.20 -6.39 23.93
C ALA A 251 25.35 -6.06 25.17
N ASP A 252 24.84 -4.83 25.28
CA ASP A 252 23.97 -4.38 26.39
C ASP A 252 22.67 -5.20 26.48
N LEU A 253 22.08 -5.56 25.34
CA LEU A 253 20.86 -6.37 25.29
C LEU A 253 21.09 -7.86 25.53
N LEU A 254 22.34 -8.33 25.48
CA LEU A 254 22.72 -9.71 25.75
C LEU A 254 23.05 -9.98 27.22
N GLU A 255 23.10 -8.97 28.08
CA GLU A 255 23.29 -9.16 29.54
C GLU A 255 22.18 -10.02 30.15
N ASP A 256 22.55 -10.87 31.11
CA ASP A 256 21.61 -11.78 31.77
C ASP A 256 20.61 -10.96 32.61
N ILE A 257 19.31 -11.25 32.50
CA ILE A 257 18.28 -10.50 33.24
C ILE A 257 18.41 -10.70 34.75
N SER A 258 18.74 -11.92 35.18
CA SER A 258 19.05 -12.24 36.56
C SER A 258 19.95 -13.46 36.67
N LYS A 259 20.63 -13.64 37.80
CA LYS A 259 21.51 -14.80 38.05
C LYS A 259 20.74 -16.13 38.15
N GLU A 260 19.48 -16.09 38.56
CA GLU A 260 18.63 -17.27 38.75
C GLU A 260 17.83 -17.61 37.48
N ASN A 261 17.39 -16.59 36.74
CA ASN A 261 16.71 -16.73 35.45
C ASN A 261 17.36 -15.82 34.39
N PRO A 262 18.42 -16.28 33.69
CA PRO A 262 19.16 -15.47 32.73
C PRO A 262 18.34 -14.99 31.53
N ALA A 263 17.32 -15.76 31.12
CA ALA A 263 16.44 -15.46 29.99
C ALA A 263 15.17 -14.69 30.40
N GLY A 264 14.93 -14.48 31.70
CA GLY A 264 13.70 -13.87 32.20
C GLY A 264 12.45 -14.74 31.97
N ASP A 265 11.28 -14.17 32.21
CA ASP A 265 10.00 -14.88 32.11
C ASP A 265 9.42 -14.79 30.69
N ASN A 266 8.50 -15.69 30.34
CA ASN A 266 7.77 -15.57 29.08
C ASN A 266 6.87 -14.33 29.14
N ILE A 267 7.15 -13.32 28.33
CA ILE A 267 6.40 -12.06 28.34
C ILE A 267 4.91 -12.23 27.99
N GLU A 268 4.56 -13.26 27.21
CA GLU A 268 3.18 -13.54 26.79
C GLU A 268 2.30 -14.04 27.96
N ASP A 269 2.92 -14.72 28.93
CA ASP A 269 2.24 -15.33 30.08
C ASP A 269 2.72 -14.77 31.43
N SER A 270 3.47 -13.66 31.39
CA SER A 270 4.09 -13.05 32.59
C SER A 270 3.03 -12.44 33.51
N GLY A 271 3.20 -12.57 34.83
CA GLY A 271 2.37 -11.85 35.81
C GLY A 271 2.64 -10.34 35.90
N ASP A 272 3.70 -9.85 35.22
CA ASP A 272 4.06 -8.42 35.17
C ASP A 272 3.14 -7.67 34.20
N GLN A 273 2.15 -6.98 34.78
CA GLN A 273 1.14 -6.22 34.02
C GLN A 273 1.76 -5.09 33.19
N ASP A 274 2.79 -4.42 33.69
CA ASP A 274 3.45 -3.34 32.96
C ASP A 274 4.19 -3.88 31.74
N ALA A 275 4.88 -5.02 31.91
CA ALA A 275 5.60 -5.68 30.84
C ALA A 275 4.65 -6.22 29.75
N GLN A 276 3.47 -6.74 30.13
CA GLN A 276 2.42 -7.12 29.18
C GLN A 276 1.86 -5.92 28.41
N VAL A 277 1.63 -4.78 29.07
CA VAL A 277 1.15 -3.56 28.40
C VAL A 277 2.17 -3.06 27.39
N ILE A 278 3.47 -3.04 27.74
CA ILE A 278 4.55 -2.66 26.83
C ILE A 278 4.59 -3.62 25.63
N TYR A 279 4.47 -4.92 25.86
CA TYR A 279 4.43 -5.94 24.81
C TYR A 279 3.21 -5.79 23.88
N MET A 280 2.02 -5.52 24.43
CA MET A 280 0.79 -5.31 23.64
C MET A 280 0.87 -4.02 22.81
N ASN A 281 1.41 -2.94 23.38
CA ASN A 281 1.64 -1.69 22.65
C ASN A 281 2.62 -1.91 21.50
N LEU A 282 3.74 -2.59 21.75
CA LEU A 282 4.72 -2.94 20.72
C LEU A 282 4.12 -3.82 19.62
N SER A 283 3.36 -4.86 20.00
CA SER A 283 2.66 -5.78 19.10
C SER A 283 1.64 -5.04 18.22
N SER A 284 0.86 -4.13 18.80
CA SER A 284 -0.13 -3.31 18.09
C SER A 284 0.56 -2.34 17.12
N GLU A 285 1.59 -1.64 17.58
CA GLU A 285 2.30 -0.62 16.81
C GLU A 285 3.02 -1.24 15.59
N ILE A 286 3.67 -2.39 15.75
CA ILE A 286 4.37 -3.08 14.66
C ILE A 286 3.41 -3.68 13.63
N LYS A 287 2.16 -3.98 14.01
CA LYS A 287 1.14 -4.53 13.12
C LYS A 287 0.38 -3.47 12.30
N LYS A 288 0.55 -2.17 12.57
CA LYS A 288 -0.10 -1.11 11.79
C LYS A 288 0.38 -1.11 10.33
N TYR A 289 -0.53 -0.77 9.41
CA TYR A 289 -0.28 -0.70 7.97
C TYR A 289 0.45 0.57 7.53
N SER A 290 0.23 1.69 8.24
CA SER A 290 0.89 2.98 8.02
C SER A 290 1.11 3.69 9.37
N ASP A 291 1.94 4.73 9.35
CA ASP A 291 2.17 5.63 10.49
C ASP A 291 2.71 4.95 11.76
N ASN A 292 3.47 3.85 11.61
CA ASN A 292 4.11 3.18 12.74
C ASN A 292 5.17 4.09 13.40
N ASN A 293 5.12 4.20 14.72
CA ASN A 293 6.17 4.85 15.48
C ASN A 293 7.34 3.90 15.79
N TYR A 294 8.20 3.65 14.80
CA TYR A 294 9.38 2.77 14.97
C TYR A 294 10.35 3.23 16.07
N PRO A 295 10.63 4.54 16.28
CA PRO A 295 11.45 4.99 17.40
C PRO A 295 10.88 4.59 18.77
N GLN A 296 9.56 4.58 18.92
CA GLN A 296 8.92 4.11 20.15
C GLN A 296 8.96 2.58 20.26
N CYS A 297 8.85 1.86 19.14
CA CYS A 297 9.02 0.40 19.10
C CYS A 297 10.41 -0.04 19.56
N LEU A 298 11.47 0.72 19.20
CA LEU A 298 12.83 0.48 19.69
C LEU A 298 12.89 0.51 21.22
N LYS A 299 12.35 1.57 21.83
CA LYS A 299 12.34 1.74 23.30
C LYS A 299 11.61 0.60 23.99
N TRP A 300 10.41 0.24 23.53
CA TRP A 300 9.64 -0.85 24.13
C TRP A 300 10.31 -2.21 23.97
N ALA A 301 10.88 -2.50 22.80
CA ALA A 301 11.55 -3.76 22.57
C ALA A 301 12.86 -3.89 23.36
N GLN A 302 13.65 -2.82 23.45
CA GLN A 302 14.86 -2.75 24.28
C GLN A 302 14.53 -2.89 25.78
N GLU A 303 13.48 -2.22 26.27
CA GLU A 303 13.03 -2.33 27.66
C GLU A 303 12.69 -3.78 28.02
N ILE A 304 11.94 -4.48 27.15
CA ILE A 304 11.60 -5.89 27.37
C ILE A 304 12.86 -6.77 27.33
N LEU A 305 13.70 -6.63 26.30
CA LEU A 305 14.88 -7.49 26.12
C LEU A 305 15.95 -7.25 27.19
N LYS A 306 16.11 -6.02 27.68
CA LYS A 306 17.09 -5.68 28.71
C LYS A 306 16.65 -6.13 30.10
N ASN A 307 15.40 -5.83 30.48
CA ASN A 307 14.99 -5.90 31.87
C ASN A 307 14.03 -7.05 32.21
N ARG A 308 13.35 -7.66 31.21
CA ARG A 308 12.18 -8.52 31.47
C ARG A 308 12.27 -9.92 30.86
N SER A 309 12.55 -10.02 29.56
CA SER A 309 12.48 -11.29 28.84
C SER A 309 13.38 -11.32 27.60
N LYS A 310 14.22 -12.35 27.47
CA LYS A 310 14.91 -12.70 26.23
C LYS A 310 13.91 -13.44 25.32
N HIS A 311 13.08 -12.65 24.65
CA HIS A 311 12.00 -13.16 23.81
C HIS A 311 12.31 -13.00 22.31
N LEU A 312 12.31 -14.10 21.57
CA LEU A 312 12.68 -14.15 20.15
C LEU A 312 11.77 -13.29 19.27
N ARG A 313 10.46 -13.25 19.57
CA ARG A 313 9.52 -12.39 18.84
C ARG A 313 9.85 -10.91 19.01
N VAL A 314 10.26 -10.52 20.22
CA VAL A 314 10.63 -9.13 20.54
C VAL A 314 11.96 -8.79 19.87
N ALA A 315 12.91 -9.73 19.79
CA ALA A 315 14.15 -9.56 19.03
C ALA A 315 13.90 -9.38 17.52
N VAL A 316 12.99 -10.16 16.92
CA VAL A 316 12.58 -9.98 15.51
C VAL A 316 11.90 -8.64 15.29
N TRP A 317 11.07 -8.20 16.23
CA TRP A 317 10.44 -6.87 16.19
C TRP A 317 11.44 -5.73 16.35
N LEU A 318 12.45 -5.90 17.21
CA LEU A 318 13.54 -4.94 17.37
C LEU A 318 14.37 -4.84 16.08
N LEU A 319 14.72 -5.96 15.45
CA LEU A 319 15.39 -5.99 14.14
C LEU A 319 14.61 -5.17 13.11
N ILE A 320 13.28 -5.33 13.04
CA ILE A 320 12.44 -4.58 12.10
C ILE A 320 12.47 -3.08 12.41
N ALA A 321 12.33 -2.71 13.68
CA ALA A 321 12.36 -1.31 14.09
C ALA A 321 13.73 -0.66 13.82
N TRP A 322 14.83 -1.37 14.10
CA TRP A 322 16.19 -0.93 13.79
C TRP A 322 16.41 -0.79 12.29
N PHE A 323 15.99 -1.76 11.48
CA PHE A 323 16.09 -1.64 10.03
C PHE A 323 15.30 -0.43 9.49
N ARG A 324 14.18 -0.07 10.12
CA ARG A 324 13.36 1.07 9.71
C ARG A 324 13.94 2.43 10.13
N VAL A 325 14.70 2.49 11.22
CA VAL A 325 15.28 3.73 11.74
C VAL A 325 16.72 3.95 11.25
N GLU A 326 17.52 2.89 11.21
CA GLU A 326 18.97 2.92 10.97
C GLU A 326 19.39 2.18 9.69
N ASN A 327 18.43 1.66 8.91
CA ASN A 327 18.69 0.99 7.63
C ASN A 327 19.65 -0.21 7.80
N LEU A 328 20.68 -0.37 6.94
CA LEU A 328 21.59 -1.52 6.93
C LEU A 328 22.31 -1.75 8.27
N ALA A 329 22.73 -0.68 8.96
CA ALA A 329 23.36 -0.80 10.27
C ALA A 329 22.41 -1.44 11.30
N GLY A 330 21.15 -1.02 11.30
CA GLY A 330 20.11 -1.60 12.14
C GLY A 330 19.75 -3.04 11.77
N LEU A 331 19.76 -3.39 10.49
CA LEU A 331 19.58 -4.78 10.04
C LEU A 331 20.73 -5.68 10.52
N LYS A 332 21.97 -5.20 10.40
CA LYS A 332 23.17 -5.89 10.90
C LYS A 332 23.08 -6.15 12.39
N ASN A 333 22.80 -5.11 13.20
CA ASN A 333 22.65 -5.22 14.65
C ASN A 333 21.52 -6.18 15.03
N GLY A 334 20.38 -6.12 14.34
CA GLY A 334 19.25 -7.01 14.57
C GLY A 334 19.56 -8.48 14.28
N ILE A 335 20.25 -8.79 13.17
CA ILE A 335 20.65 -10.17 12.82
C ILE A 335 21.68 -10.68 13.83
N GLN A 336 22.67 -9.85 14.18
CA GLN A 336 23.70 -10.18 15.17
C GLN A 336 23.06 -10.47 16.54
N LEU A 337 22.09 -9.66 16.99
CA LEU A 337 21.38 -9.88 18.24
C LEU A 337 20.65 -11.23 18.26
N ILE A 338 19.92 -11.58 17.20
CA ILE A 338 19.19 -12.85 17.13
C ILE A 338 20.15 -14.03 17.14
N LEU A 339 21.24 -13.95 16.36
CA LEU A 339 22.28 -14.98 16.31
C LEU A 339 22.88 -15.24 17.70
N GLU A 340 23.28 -14.18 18.39
CA GLU A 340 23.92 -14.27 19.70
C GLU A 340 22.94 -14.66 20.82
N LEU A 341 21.66 -14.29 20.72
CA LEU A 341 20.61 -14.80 21.61
C LEU A 341 20.46 -16.31 21.47
N LEU A 342 20.47 -16.84 20.24
CA LEU A 342 20.38 -18.27 19.99
C LEU A 342 21.64 -19.02 20.45
N LYS A 343 22.84 -18.44 20.29
CA LYS A 343 24.09 -19.04 20.78
C LYS A 343 24.19 -19.04 22.31
N LYS A 344 23.89 -17.90 22.95
CA LYS A 344 24.10 -17.69 24.40
C LYS A 344 23.01 -18.35 25.26
N TYR A 345 21.75 -18.29 24.81
CA TYR A 345 20.59 -18.75 25.58
C TYR A 345 19.88 -19.94 24.94
N ASP A 346 20.60 -20.77 24.20
CA ASP A 346 20.04 -21.91 23.46
C ASP A 346 19.09 -22.75 24.33
N GLY A 347 17.94 -23.10 23.77
CA GLY A 347 16.84 -23.74 24.50
C GLY A 347 16.05 -22.83 25.45
N LYS A 348 16.67 -21.84 26.11
CA LYS A 348 16.04 -20.97 27.14
C LYS A 348 15.37 -19.70 26.60
N VAL A 349 15.68 -19.27 25.38
CA VAL A 349 14.99 -18.13 24.73
C VAL A 349 13.49 -18.39 24.63
N HIS A 350 12.66 -17.40 24.94
CA HIS A 350 11.20 -17.52 24.84
C HIS A 350 10.67 -17.19 23.44
N PRO A 351 9.53 -17.77 23.01
CA PRO A 351 8.74 -18.80 23.71
C PRO A 351 9.46 -20.15 23.67
N GLN A 352 9.26 -21.03 24.67
CA GLN A 352 10.01 -22.30 24.78
C GLN A 352 9.76 -23.29 23.63
N ASP A 353 8.59 -23.20 22.97
CA ASP A 353 8.22 -24.07 21.84
C ASP A 353 9.06 -23.80 20.59
N ASN A 354 9.86 -24.79 20.19
CA ASN A 354 10.71 -24.73 18.99
C ASN A 354 9.91 -24.50 17.70
N LYS A 355 8.66 -24.99 17.61
CA LYS A 355 7.78 -24.74 16.46
C LYS A 355 7.41 -23.26 16.36
N GLN A 356 7.11 -22.62 17.49
CA GLN A 356 6.84 -21.18 17.53
C GLN A 356 8.10 -20.36 17.25
N LYS A 357 9.26 -20.74 17.79
CA LYS A 357 10.54 -20.07 17.50
C LYS A 357 10.85 -20.09 16.00
N SER A 358 10.69 -21.24 15.36
CA SER A 358 10.86 -21.41 13.92
C SER A 358 9.91 -20.53 13.10
N LEU A 359 8.62 -20.49 13.46
CA LEU A 359 7.63 -19.62 12.80
C LEU A 359 7.93 -18.12 12.99
N ILE A 360 8.42 -17.73 14.17
CA ILE A 360 8.81 -16.34 14.48
C ILE A 360 9.94 -15.89 13.57
N LEU A 361 10.99 -16.70 13.41
CA LEU A 361 12.09 -16.41 12.49
C LEU A 361 11.61 -16.40 11.04
N GLN A 362 10.78 -17.38 10.66
CA GLN A 362 10.20 -17.45 9.31
C GLN A 362 9.35 -16.21 8.96
N SER A 363 8.81 -15.49 9.94
CA SER A 363 8.07 -14.25 9.69
C SER A 363 8.91 -13.19 8.96
N LEU A 364 10.25 -13.24 9.05
CA LEU A 364 11.15 -12.36 8.28
C LEU A 364 10.95 -12.50 6.76
N ASN A 365 10.43 -13.64 6.28
CA ASN A 365 10.15 -13.91 4.87
C ASN A 365 8.82 -13.33 4.34
N THR A 366 8.24 -12.34 5.01
CA THR A 366 7.00 -11.70 4.54
C THR A 366 7.24 -10.77 3.35
N GLU A 367 6.32 -10.74 2.38
CA GLU A 367 6.44 -10.00 1.10
C GLU A 367 6.82 -8.52 1.29
N THR A 368 6.27 -7.86 2.31
CA THR A 368 6.59 -6.46 2.64
C THR A 368 8.05 -6.27 3.03
N ARG A 369 8.63 -7.22 3.78
CA ARG A 369 10.03 -7.17 4.26
C ARG A 369 11.00 -7.51 3.13
N LEU A 370 10.65 -8.50 2.32
CA LEU A 370 11.43 -8.87 1.13
C LEU A 370 11.51 -7.72 0.12
N LYS A 371 10.42 -6.97 -0.10
CA LYS A 371 10.42 -5.76 -0.94
C LYS A 371 11.33 -4.65 -0.41
N LEU A 372 11.50 -4.51 0.90
CA LEU A 372 12.40 -3.52 1.48
C LEU A 372 13.87 -3.90 1.24
N ILE A 373 14.20 -5.18 1.37
CA ILE A 373 15.55 -5.70 1.11
C ILE A 373 15.88 -5.68 -0.38
N GLN A 374 14.92 -6.00 -1.24
CA GLN A 374 15.07 -5.92 -2.70
C GLN A 374 15.45 -4.50 -3.17
N LYS A 375 14.89 -3.46 -2.52
CA LYS A 375 15.15 -2.05 -2.82
C LYS A 375 16.53 -1.55 -2.39
N ILE A 376 17.30 -2.33 -1.63
CA ILE A 376 18.67 -1.96 -1.25
C ILE A 376 19.52 -1.90 -2.52
N LYS A 377 20.10 -0.72 -2.79
CA LYS A 377 21.04 -0.50 -3.89
C LYS A 377 22.46 -0.78 -3.40
N VAL A 378 23.25 -1.45 -4.22
CA VAL A 378 24.68 -1.70 -3.95
C VAL A 378 25.47 -0.44 -4.27
N GLU A 379 26.19 0.08 -3.29
CA GLU A 379 27.04 1.28 -3.39
C GLU A 379 28.39 1.03 -2.70
N PRO A 380 29.49 1.69 -3.09
CA PRO A 380 30.81 1.48 -2.48
C PRO A 380 30.81 1.65 -0.95
N GLN A 381 30.04 2.61 -0.45
CA GLN A 381 29.92 2.94 0.98
C GLN A 381 29.19 1.90 1.82
N ASN A 382 28.24 1.14 1.22
CA ASN A 382 27.45 0.14 1.93
C ASN A 382 27.92 -1.31 1.66
N SER A 383 28.94 -1.46 0.80
CA SER A 383 29.45 -2.75 0.35
C SER A 383 29.95 -3.62 1.52
N ARG A 384 30.60 -3.01 2.52
CA ARG A 384 31.09 -3.70 3.70
C ARG A 384 29.95 -4.23 4.57
N ASP A 385 28.94 -3.40 4.85
CA ASP A 385 27.79 -3.81 5.67
C ASP A 385 26.97 -4.91 5.00
N ILE A 386 26.82 -4.87 3.67
CA ILE A 386 26.10 -5.93 2.92
C ILE A 386 26.83 -7.28 3.05
N ILE A 387 28.17 -7.28 2.95
CA ILE A 387 28.98 -8.50 3.11
C ILE A 387 28.87 -9.04 4.54
N GLU A 388 29.06 -8.19 5.56
CA GLU A 388 28.94 -8.56 6.97
C GLU A 388 27.53 -9.09 7.30
N ILE A 389 26.47 -8.47 6.75
CA ILE A 389 25.08 -8.94 6.90
C ILE A 389 24.91 -10.33 6.29
N GLY A 390 25.49 -10.59 5.11
CA GLY A 390 25.44 -11.91 4.47
C GLY A 390 26.11 -13.00 5.29
N GLU A 391 27.28 -12.72 5.85
CA GLU A 391 28.02 -13.63 6.72
C GLU A 391 27.23 -13.92 8.01
N LEU A 392 26.73 -12.87 8.69
CA LEU A 392 25.92 -13.02 9.90
C LEU A 392 24.61 -13.76 9.64
N PHE A 393 23.95 -13.51 8.51
CA PHE A 393 22.71 -14.19 8.16
C PHE A 393 22.94 -15.67 7.84
N THR A 394 24.07 -16.00 7.20
CA THR A 394 24.46 -17.40 6.96
C THR A 394 24.69 -18.13 8.28
N GLN A 395 25.42 -17.52 9.22
CA GLN A 395 25.61 -18.07 10.57
C GLN A 395 24.29 -18.22 11.33
N LEU A 396 23.36 -17.27 11.16
CA LEU A 396 22.04 -17.35 11.78
C LEU A 396 21.22 -18.52 11.25
N VAL A 397 21.22 -18.75 9.94
CA VAL A 397 20.52 -19.89 9.33
C VAL A 397 21.12 -21.20 9.81
N GLU A 398 22.45 -21.31 9.86
CA GLU A 398 23.14 -22.50 10.37
C GLU A 398 22.79 -22.75 11.85
N GLN A 399 22.92 -21.73 12.70
CA GLN A 399 22.59 -21.83 14.12
C GLN A 399 21.11 -22.18 14.33
N ALA A 400 20.19 -21.59 13.56
CA ALA A 400 18.77 -21.89 13.65
C ALA A 400 18.43 -23.32 13.19
N ASN A 401 19.14 -23.85 12.18
CA ASN A 401 18.99 -25.24 11.76
C ASN A 401 19.50 -26.23 12.81
N VAL A 402 20.55 -25.86 13.55
CA VAL A 402 21.05 -26.66 14.68
C VAL A 402 20.08 -26.60 15.87
N SER A 403 19.69 -25.39 16.30
CA SER A 403 18.80 -25.18 17.46
C SER A 403 17.37 -25.69 17.22
N PHE A 404 16.89 -25.75 15.96
CA PHE A 404 15.53 -26.18 15.60
C PHE A 404 15.52 -27.35 14.62
N SER A 405 16.38 -28.35 14.84
CA SER A 405 16.58 -29.50 13.92
C SER A 405 15.30 -30.26 13.53
N ASP A 406 14.28 -30.29 14.39
CA ASP A 406 12.99 -30.94 14.09
C ASP A 406 12.12 -30.16 13.08
N ILE A 407 12.19 -28.82 13.11
CA ILE A 407 11.37 -27.92 12.27
C ILE A 407 12.21 -26.67 11.92
N PRO A 408 13.17 -26.76 10.98
CA PRO A 408 14.04 -25.64 10.64
C PRO A 408 13.24 -24.48 10.02
N PRO A 409 13.58 -23.22 10.32
CA PRO A 409 12.87 -22.07 9.76
C PRO A 409 13.15 -21.96 8.26
N LYS A 410 12.09 -21.85 7.45
CA LYS A 410 12.21 -21.71 5.99
C LYS A 410 12.66 -20.30 5.62
N LEU A 411 13.96 -20.03 5.69
CA LEU A 411 14.59 -18.73 5.41
C LEU A 411 15.22 -18.62 4.01
N THR A 412 15.09 -19.65 3.16
CA THR A 412 15.76 -19.75 1.85
C THR A 412 15.59 -18.54 0.96
N VAL A 413 14.37 -18.03 0.79
CA VAL A 413 14.11 -16.86 -0.09
C VAL A 413 14.88 -15.62 0.35
N LEU A 414 14.97 -15.37 1.66
CA LEU A 414 15.71 -14.25 2.21
C LEU A 414 17.23 -14.49 2.17
N ALA A 415 17.67 -15.73 2.38
CA ALA A 415 19.07 -16.13 2.21
C ALA A 415 19.54 -15.90 0.76
N ASP A 416 18.73 -16.32 -0.21
CA ASP A 416 19.01 -16.14 -1.64
C ASP A 416 19.09 -14.65 -2.00
N MET A 417 18.13 -13.83 -1.55
CA MET A 417 18.17 -12.39 -1.84
C MET A 417 19.35 -11.65 -1.18
N ILE A 418 19.70 -12.00 0.06
CA ILE A 418 20.89 -11.42 0.71
C ILE A 418 22.15 -11.91 -0.02
N GLY A 419 22.19 -13.19 -0.41
CA GLY A 419 23.27 -13.79 -1.20
C GLY A 419 23.47 -13.11 -2.55
N ASP A 420 22.39 -12.86 -3.30
CA ASP A 420 22.39 -12.14 -4.56
C ASP A 420 22.98 -10.74 -4.39
N LYS A 421 22.57 -10.01 -3.34
CA LYS A 421 23.11 -8.68 -3.03
C LYS A 421 24.60 -8.73 -2.68
N VAL A 422 25.04 -9.73 -1.92
CA VAL A 422 26.47 -9.94 -1.62
C VAL A 422 27.25 -10.25 -2.89
N GLN A 423 26.69 -11.06 -3.79
CA GLN A 423 27.34 -11.41 -5.05
C GLN A 423 27.41 -10.23 -6.03
N ASP A 424 26.36 -9.42 -6.09
CA ASP A 424 26.34 -8.15 -6.82
C ASP A 424 27.39 -7.19 -6.28
N THR A 425 27.51 -7.06 -4.94
CA THR A 425 28.54 -6.26 -4.27
C THR A 425 29.95 -6.76 -4.59
N LYS A 426 30.20 -8.07 -4.51
CA LYS A 426 31.51 -8.66 -4.84
C LYS A 426 31.86 -8.43 -6.31
N SER A 427 30.90 -8.62 -7.21
CA SER A 427 31.07 -8.38 -8.65
C SER A 427 31.32 -6.90 -8.99
N PHE A 428 30.65 -5.99 -8.27
CA PHE A 428 30.85 -4.55 -8.39
C PHE A 428 32.26 -4.14 -7.94
N LEU A 429 32.73 -4.65 -6.79
CA LEU A 429 34.09 -4.41 -6.28
C LEU A 429 35.19 -5.01 -7.18
N GLU A 430 34.92 -6.12 -7.88
CA GLU A 430 35.86 -6.71 -8.84
C GLU A 430 35.95 -5.94 -10.16
N ARG A 431 34.86 -5.33 -10.63
CA ARG A 431 34.87 -4.46 -11.83
C ARG A 431 35.66 -3.18 -11.59
N ASP A 432 35.48 -2.56 -10.42
CA ASP A 432 36.25 -1.39 -9.99
C ASP A 432 37.76 -1.70 -9.88
N LYS A 433 38.12 -2.92 -9.45
CA LYS A 433 39.53 -3.37 -9.42
C LYS A 433 40.13 -3.64 -10.81
N LYS A 434 39.32 -4.05 -11.80
CA LYS A 434 39.77 -4.32 -13.17
C LYS A 434 39.95 -3.05 -14.02
N GLU A 435 39.25 -1.96 -13.70
CA GLU A 435 39.46 -0.67 -14.37
C GLU A 435 40.70 0.12 -13.86
N VAL A 436 41.34 -0.33 -12.78
CA VAL A 436 42.50 0.35 -12.14
C VAL A 436 43.86 -0.31 -12.44
N LEU A 437 43.95 -1.23 -13.40
CA LEU A 437 45.24 -1.79 -13.85
C LEU A 437 45.62 -1.28 -15.25
N PRO A 438 46.55 -0.30 -15.37
CA PRO A 438 47.16 0.02 -16.65
C PRO A 438 48.19 -1.06 -17.04
N GLU A 439 48.14 -1.46 -18.30
CA GLU A 439 49.12 -2.31 -18.95
C GLU A 439 50.54 -1.75 -18.84
N ASP A 440 51.45 -2.65 -18.47
CA ASP A 440 52.89 -2.45 -18.39
C ASP A 440 53.48 -2.23 -19.80
N LYS A 441 54.04 -1.04 -20.04
CA LYS A 441 55.08 -0.81 -21.04
C LYS A 441 56.15 0.14 -20.48
N THR A 442 57.25 -0.48 -20.09
CA THR A 442 58.65 -0.01 -20.10
C THR A 442 58.90 1.39 -20.66
N GLU A 443 59.53 2.26 -19.85
CA GLU A 443 60.73 3.00 -20.24
C GLU A 443 61.53 3.47 -19.00
N GLN A 444 62.86 3.38 -19.13
CA GLN A 444 63.89 3.57 -18.10
C GLN A 444 64.19 5.06 -17.84
N GLY A 445 64.62 5.42 -16.62
CA GLY A 445 65.37 6.67 -16.43
C GLY A 445 65.52 7.22 -15.00
N SER A 446 66.61 6.84 -14.33
CA SER A 446 67.50 7.66 -13.45
C SER A 446 66.98 8.51 -12.26
N LEU A 447 67.39 8.07 -11.06
CA LEU A 447 68.08 8.80 -9.95
C LEU A 447 68.25 10.34 -10.07
N ASP A 448 67.81 11.14 -9.08
CA ASP A 448 68.64 11.59 -7.93
C ASP A 448 67.98 12.75 -7.10
N ARG A 449 67.96 12.55 -5.78
CA ARG A 449 68.37 13.43 -4.64
C ARG A 449 68.07 14.96 -4.56
N ALA A 450 67.60 15.33 -3.35
CA ALA A 450 67.81 16.59 -2.58
C ALA A 450 67.09 17.87 -3.09
N GLN A 451 66.64 18.86 -2.29
CA GLN A 451 66.72 19.20 -0.86
C GLN A 451 65.76 20.41 -0.61
N THR A 452 65.39 20.62 0.66
CA THR A 452 65.11 21.91 1.35
C THR A 452 63.88 22.78 1.00
N GLN A 453 62.99 22.94 1.99
CA GLN A 453 62.29 24.20 2.36
C GLN A 453 63.31 25.26 2.87
N PRO A 454 63.02 26.58 3.08
CA PRO A 454 61.71 27.22 3.30
C PRO A 454 61.49 28.67 2.74
N ALA A 455 60.25 29.16 2.94
CA ALA A 455 59.83 30.56 3.21
C ALA A 455 59.55 31.57 2.07
N GLN A 456 58.23 31.86 1.96
CA GLN A 456 57.54 33.17 2.00
C GLN A 456 57.56 34.21 0.85
N ARG A 457 56.32 34.42 0.38
CA ARG A 457 55.57 35.68 0.09
C ARG A 457 55.52 36.26 -1.35
N SER A 458 54.26 36.27 -1.84
CA SER A 458 53.55 37.25 -2.69
C SER A 458 54.19 37.60 -4.05
N ASP A 459 53.51 37.56 -5.19
CA ASP A 459 52.11 37.86 -5.50
C ASP A 459 51.79 37.36 -6.93
N THR A 460 50.51 37.34 -7.29
CA THR A 460 49.91 37.21 -8.64
C THR A 460 49.73 35.80 -9.24
N GLY A 461 48.49 35.53 -9.68
CA GLY A 461 48.20 34.55 -10.74
C GLY A 461 47.17 33.48 -10.40
N ALA A 462 45.90 33.75 -10.77
CA ALA A 462 44.88 32.79 -11.20
C ALA A 462 44.70 31.48 -10.39
N LYS A 463 43.70 31.49 -9.48
CA LYS A 463 43.09 30.26 -8.95
C LYS A 463 42.22 29.59 -10.01
N HIS A 464 42.72 28.56 -10.67
CA HIS A 464 41.89 27.41 -11.02
C HIS A 464 41.97 26.42 -9.87
N ALA A 465 41.05 26.57 -8.91
CA ALA A 465 40.77 25.52 -7.94
C ALA A 465 39.81 24.55 -8.62
N SER A 466 40.32 23.39 -9.02
CA SER A 466 39.52 22.18 -9.19
C SER A 466 38.88 21.85 -7.85
N ALA A 467 37.65 22.30 -7.64
CA ALA A 467 36.84 21.86 -6.51
C ALA A 467 36.41 20.41 -6.79
N GLN A 468 37.24 19.46 -6.38
CA GLN A 468 36.77 18.12 -6.06
C GLN A 468 35.64 18.28 -5.04
N MET A 469 34.45 17.76 -5.33
CA MET A 469 33.39 17.60 -4.33
C MET A 469 33.87 16.61 -3.28
N GLN A 470 34.57 17.13 -2.26
CA GLN A 470 34.60 16.49 -0.96
C GLN A 470 33.15 16.41 -0.48
N GLY A 471 32.65 15.21 -0.21
CA GLY A 471 31.35 15.04 0.44
C GLY A 471 31.35 15.90 1.69
N ALA A 472 30.44 16.88 1.76
CA ALA A 472 30.36 17.77 2.91
C ALA A 472 30.03 16.93 4.15
N GLU A 473 31.00 16.72 5.03
CA GLU A 473 30.74 16.12 6.34
C GLU A 473 29.66 16.95 7.04
N ILE A 474 28.54 16.30 7.36
CA ILE A 474 27.44 16.93 8.10
C ILE A 474 27.90 17.08 9.55
N THR A 475 28.43 18.26 9.86
CA THR A 475 29.03 18.58 11.17
C THR A 475 28.14 19.49 12.01
N ASP A 476 27.16 20.15 11.41
CA ASP A 476 26.26 21.10 12.06
C ASP A 476 24.88 21.20 11.36
N ASP A 477 23.86 21.75 12.04
CA ASP A 477 22.50 21.93 11.48
C ASP A 477 22.51 22.77 10.18
N LYS A 478 23.51 23.65 10.01
CA LYS A 478 23.66 24.48 8.81
C LYS A 478 24.23 23.67 7.64
N SER A 479 25.24 22.83 7.84
CA SER A 479 25.74 21.89 6.82
C SER A 479 24.68 20.85 6.45
N ALA A 480 23.90 20.34 7.42
CA ALA A 480 22.78 19.43 7.16
C ALA A 480 21.73 20.07 6.23
N LYS A 481 21.30 21.30 6.51
CA LYS A 481 20.36 22.05 5.65
C LYS A 481 20.94 22.34 4.27
N THR A 482 22.23 22.62 4.20
CA THR A 482 22.92 22.87 2.93
C THR A 482 23.00 21.59 2.10
N ALA A 483 23.28 20.45 2.73
CA ALA A 483 23.30 19.13 2.07
C ALA A 483 21.92 18.73 1.53
N ILE A 484 20.85 18.88 2.31
CA ILE A 484 19.46 18.62 1.86
C ILE A 484 19.10 19.53 0.68
N LYS A 485 19.46 20.82 0.75
CA LYS A 485 19.23 21.78 -0.34
C LYS A 485 19.97 21.37 -1.62
N THR A 486 21.25 20.99 -1.51
CA THR A 486 22.04 20.53 -2.67
C THR A 486 21.45 19.25 -3.27
N ALA A 487 21.02 18.29 -2.43
CA ALA A 487 20.39 17.06 -2.88
C ALA A 487 19.06 17.31 -3.59
N LEU A 488 18.23 18.25 -3.13
CA LEU A 488 16.99 18.63 -3.81
C LEU A 488 17.26 19.35 -5.14
N GLN A 489 18.28 20.20 -5.20
CA GLN A 489 18.67 20.91 -6.42
C GLN A 489 19.23 19.98 -7.51
N PHE A 490 19.84 18.87 -7.12
CA PHE A 490 20.35 17.86 -8.04
C PHE A 490 19.25 17.32 -8.96
N TYR A 491 18.02 17.14 -8.46
CA TYR A 491 16.91 16.65 -9.30
C TYR A 491 16.46 17.62 -10.39
N PHE A 492 16.89 18.88 -10.31
CA PHE A 492 16.55 19.93 -11.28
C PHE A 492 17.75 20.33 -12.16
N ARG A 493 18.91 19.68 -12.02
CA ARG A 493 20.15 19.96 -12.77
C ARG A 493 20.82 18.67 -13.26
N THR A 494 21.49 18.72 -14.40
CA THR A 494 22.32 17.61 -14.90
C THR A 494 23.79 18.02 -14.81
N GLU A 495 24.60 17.28 -14.04
CA GLU A 495 26.01 17.67 -13.75
C GLU A 495 27.02 17.39 -14.88
N ASN A 496 26.64 16.66 -15.93
CA ASN A 496 27.58 16.20 -16.96
C ASN A 496 27.62 17.05 -18.25
N VAL A 497 27.05 18.27 -18.24
CA VAL A 497 27.11 19.19 -19.39
C VAL A 497 27.33 20.61 -18.86
N ASP A 498 28.25 21.38 -19.44
CA ASP A 498 28.42 22.81 -19.17
C ASP A 498 27.89 23.62 -20.38
N PRO A 499 26.83 24.43 -20.23
CA PRO A 499 26.10 24.72 -18.98
C PRO A 499 25.17 23.58 -18.53
N PRO A 500 24.90 23.45 -17.22
CA PRO A 500 24.09 22.36 -16.65
C PRO A 500 22.69 22.37 -17.25
N LEU A 501 22.33 21.26 -17.92
CA LEU A 501 21.01 21.09 -18.50
C LEU A 501 19.98 20.96 -17.38
N ARG A 502 18.91 21.76 -17.48
CA ARG A 502 17.80 21.74 -16.56
C ARG A 502 16.92 20.52 -16.84
N LYS A 503 16.50 19.83 -15.78
CA LYS A 503 15.60 18.68 -15.86
C LYS A 503 14.37 18.92 -14.98
N ILE A 504 13.20 18.47 -15.45
CA ILE A 504 12.00 18.38 -14.62
C ILE A 504 12.03 17.05 -13.86
N ALA A 505 11.81 17.11 -12.55
CA ALA A 505 11.74 15.91 -11.73
C ALA A 505 10.45 15.13 -12.01
N ASP A 506 10.56 13.82 -12.16
CA ASP A 506 9.41 12.94 -12.44
C ASP A 506 8.67 12.52 -11.15
N ASP A 507 9.31 12.67 -9.98
CA ASP A 507 8.78 12.23 -8.69
C ASP A 507 8.13 13.39 -7.91
N ALA A 508 6.84 13.22 -7.60
CA ALA A 508 6.05 14.14 -6.80
C ALA A 508 6.64 14.40 -5.40
N LEU A 509 7.37 13.44 -4.83
CA LEU A 509 7.97 13.55 -3.51
C LEU A 509 9.05 14.65 -3.45
N ILE A 510 9.76 14.89 -4.55
CA ILE A 510 10.82 15.91 -4.61
C ILE A 510 10.20 17.30 -4.42
N TYR A 511 9.08 17.55 -5.09
CA TYR A 511 8.34 18.79 -4.97
C TYR A 511 7.80 18.98 -3.54
N ALA A 512 7.17 17.94 -2.97
CA ALA A 512 6.66 17.98 -1.60
C ALA A 512 7.77 18.27 -0.58
N LEU A 513 8.88 17.52 -0.64
CA LEU A 513 10.02 17.67 0.28
C LEU A 513 10.64 19.07 0.20
N GLY A 514 10.76 19.65 -1.01
CA GLY A 514 11.24 21.02 -1.18
C GLY A 514 10.40 22.05 -0.43
N ARG A 515 9.06 21.96 -0.55
CA ARG A 515 8.14 22.86 0.16
C ARG A 515 8.14 22.59 1.66
N THR A 516 8.06 21.34 2.09
CA THR A 516 8.11 20.98 3.51
C THR A 516 9.40 21.50 4.14
N PHE A 517 10.56 21.30 3.51
CA PHE A 517 11.85 21.76 4.02
C PHE A 517 11.92 23.29 4.20
N ARG A 518 11.40 24.06 3.23
CA ARG A 518 11.42 25.54 3.28
C ARG A 518 10.35 26.13 4.20
N TRP A 519 9.16 25.50 4.28
CA TRP A 519 8.02 26.01 5.04
C TRP A 519 7.84 25.38 6.43
N TRP A 520 8.69 24.44 6.86
CA TRP A 520 8.56 23.78 8.16
C TRP A 520 8.78 24.73 9.35
N LYS A 521 9.86 25.53 9.34
CA LYS A 521 10.21 26.50 10.41
C LYS A 521 9.92 27.95 10.04
N LEU A 522 9.12 28.21 9.00
CA LEU A 522 8.86 29.57 8.57
C LEU A 522 7.85 30.24 9.52
N SER A 523 8.22 31.38 10.09
CA SER A 523 7.31 32.22 10.88
C SER A 523 6.59 33.22 9.98
N THR A 524 5.40 33.68 10.39
CA THR A 524 4.76 34.82 9.75
C THR A 524 5.68 36.05 9.83
N PRO A 525 5.97 36.73 8.70
CA PRO A 525 6.81 37.91 8.72
C PRO A 525 6.12 39.05 9.48
N VAL A 526 6.90 39.85 10.20
CA VAL A 526 6.38 41.06 10.85
C VAL A 526 5.87 42.01 9.77
N GLN A 527 4.61 42.42 9.91
CA GLN A 527 3.93 43.28 8.97
C GLN A 527 3.46 44.57 9.64
N LYS A 528 3.47 45.66 8.87
CA LYS A 528 2.79 46.91 9.21
C LYS A 528 1.90 47.27 8.02
N ASP A 529 0.59 47.36 8.26
CA ASP A 529 -0.41 47.64 7.22
C ASP A 529 -0.32 46.68 6.02
N GLN A 530 -0.14 45.37 6.29
CA GLN A 530 0.04 44.29 5.29
C GLN A 530 1.35 44.36 4.47
N ILE A 531 2.24 45.31 4.76
CA ILE A 531 3.56 45.41 4.12
C ILE A 531 4.62 44.79 5.03
N THR A 532 5.45 43.92 4.46
CA THR A 532 6.56 43.24 5.15
C THR A 532 7.89 43.93 4.88
N GLN A 533 8.89 43.73 5.75
CA GLN A 533 10.27 44.22 5.52
C GLN A 533 11.09 43.32 4.60
N LEU A 534 10.46 42.34 3.94
CA LEU A 534 11.12 41.37 3.07
C LEU A 534 11.33 41.97 1.67
N GLU A 535 12.51 41.73 1.09
CA GLU A 535 12.82 42.19 -0.27
C GLU A 535 12.18 41.24 -1.29
N GLY A 536 11.28 41.76 -2.11
CA GLY A 536 10.62 41.00 -3.16
C GLY A 536 11.54 40.65 -4.33
N PRO A 537 11.09 39.79 -5.26
CA PRO A 537 11.80 39.52 -6.50
C PRO A 537 11.97 40.81 -7.32
N ASN A 538 13.19 41.09 -7.79
CA ASN A 538 13.45 42.27 -8.63
C ASN A 538 12.59 42.24 -9.91
N GLU A 539 12.20 43.41 -10.41
CA GLU A 539 11.40 43.58 -11.65
C GLU A 539 11.94 42.80 -12.86
N PRO A 540 13.26 42.70 -13.12
CA PRO A 540 13.80 41.86 -14.19
C PRO A 540 13.49 40.36 -14.03
N LYS A 541 13.46 39.85 -12.79
CA LYS A 541 13.12 38.44 -12.52
C LYS A 541 11.64 38.17 -12.73
N GLN A 542 10.77 39.08 -12.29
CA GLN A 542 9.32 39.00 -12.53
C GLN A 542 9.01 39.01 -14.02
N ASN A 543 9.66 39.91 -14.78
CA ASN A 543 9.53 39.99 -16.22
C ASN A 543 10.09 38.74 -16.93
N HIS A 544 11.17 38.15 -16.42
CA HIS A 544 11.74 36.92 -16.97
C HIS A 544 10.80 35.73 -16.83
N VAL A 545 10.25 35.50 -15.63
CA VAL A 545 9.26 34.43 -15.37
C VAL A 545 8.02 34.62 -16.24
N THR A 546 7.50 35.86 -16.30
CA THR A 546 6.32 36.19 -17.13
C THR A 546 6.61 35.99 -18.62
N LYS A 547 7.82 36.30 -19.08
CA LYS A 547 8.25 36.07 -20.47
C LYS A 547 8.30 34.59 -20.80
N LEU A 548 8.97 33.78 -19.98
CA LEU A 548 9.06 32.32 -20.17
C LEU A 548 7.68 31.66 -20.17
N TYR A 549 6.78 32.10 -19.29
CA TYR A 549 5.40 31.61 -19.26
C TYR A 549 4.61 31.96 -20.54
N LYS A 550 4.80 33.17 -21.08
CA LYS A 550 4.19 33.57 -22.37
C LYS A 550 4.77 32.82 -23.57
N GLU A 551 6.06 32.53 -23.54
CA GLU A 551 6.78 31.78 -24.57
C GLU A 551 6.53 30.26 -24.49
N LYS A 552 5.84 29.78 -23.43
CA LYS A 552 5.52 28.36 -23.16
C LYS A 552 6.75 27.46 -23.04
N ASP A 553 7.88 28.03 -22.60
CA ASP A 553 9.11 27.27 -22.35
C ASP A 553 9.06 26.62 -20.96
N TRP A 554 8.30 25.52 -20.85
CA TRP A 554 8.06 24.80 -19.60
C TRP A 554 9.30 24.09 -19.07
N ASP A 555 10.16 23.59 -19.96
CA ASP A 555 11.37 22.84 -19.63
C ASP A 555 12.43 23.72 -18.97
N THR A 556 12.47 25.00 -19.33
CA THR A 556 13.34 25.99 -18.69
C THR A 556 12.68 26.60 -17.45
N LEU A 557 11.38 26.89 -17.52
CA LEU A 557 10.63 27.59 -16.47
C LEU A 557 10.54 26.78 -15.16
N ILE A 558 10.05 25.53 -15.23
CA ILE A 558 9.76 24.72 -14.03
C ILE A 558 11.03 24.49 -13.18
N PRO A 559 12.17 24.04 -13.75
CA PRO A 559 13.38 23.84 -12.95
C PRO A 559 13.98 25.15 -12.42
N GLU A 560 13.80 26.28 -13.13
CA GLU A 560 14.29 27.58 -12.66
C GLU A 560 13.55 28.06 -11.41
N LEU A 561 12.22 27.93 -11.43
CA LEU A 561 11.37 28.29 -10.30
C LEU A 561 11.72 27.46 -9.07
N GLU A 562 11.88 26.15 -9.24
CA GLU A 562 12.27 25.23 -8.17
C GLU A 562 13.66 25.52 -7.59
N ILE A 563 14.66 25.71 -8.45
CA ILE A 563 16.01 26.06 -8.02
C ILE A 563 16.02 27.39 -7.26
N ASN A 564 15.28 28.40 -7.74
CA ASN A 564 15.19 29.70 -7.07
C ASN A 564 14.47 29.61 -5.72
N PHE A 565 13.40 28.81 -5.64
CA PHE A 565 12.66 28.56 -4.40
C PHE A 565 13.51 27.87 -3.32
N LEU A 566 14.31 26.88 -3.72
CA LEU A 566 15.26 26.21 -2.82
C LEU A 566 16.44 27.12 -2.46
N SER A 567 16.81 28.05 -3.34
CA SER A 567 18.03 28.87 -3.20
C SER A 567 17.86 30.12 -2.35
N ASN A 568 16.75 30.83 -2.49
CA ASN A 568 16.60 32.20 -2.03
C ASN A 568 15.54 32.31 -0.93
N ASP A 569 15.92 32.85 0.24
CA ASP A 569 15.08 32.93 1.44
C ASP A 569 13.88 33.87 1.26
N ASN A 570 14.02 34.94 0.49
CA ASN A 570 12.90 35.85 0.24
C ASN A 570 11.92 35.30 -0.81
N PHE A 571 12.39 34.40 -1.67
CA PHE A 571 11.59 33.79 -2.74
C PHE A 571 10.56 32.79 -2.20
N VAL A 572 10.75 32.32 -0.96
CA VAL A 572 9.85 31.39 -0.25
C VAL A 572 8.44 31.97 -0.03
N PHE A 573 8.33 33.30 0.02
CA PHE A 573 7.07 34.01 0.24
C PHE A 573 6.36 34.44 -1.04
N TRP A 574 6.95 34.22 -2.21
CA TRP A 574 6.35 34.61 -3.48
C TRP A 574 5.47 33.48 -4.03
N LEU A 575 4.17 33.54 -3.71
CA LEU A 575 3.21 32.47 -4.00
C LEU A 575 2.84 32.37 -5.48
N ASP A 576 2.97 33.47 -6.23
CA ASP A 576 2.73 33.48 -7.68
C ASP A 576 3.60 32.46 -8.43
N VAL A 577 4.78 32.15 -7.90
CA VAL A 577 5.68 31.15 -8.48
C VAL A 577 4.99 29.79 -8.57
N HIS A 578 4.30 29.37 -7.51
CA HIS A 578 3.60 28.09 -7.47
C HIS A 578 2.40 28.07 -8.42
N PHE A 579 1.74 29.21 -8.62
CA PHE A 579 0.69 29.34 -9.63
C PHE A 579 1.26 29.13 -11.04
N TYR A 580 2.34 29.83 -11.40
CA TYR A 580 2.95 29.68 -12.72
C TYR A 580 3.51 28.27 -12.94
N GLU A 581 4.10 27.67 -11.91
CA GLU A 581 4.65 26.32 -11.96
C GLU A 581 3.55 25.27 -12.17
N VAL A 582 2.46 25.33 -11.39
CA VAL A 582 1.31 24.42 -11.54
C VAL A 582 0.66 24.59 -12.91
N LYS A 583 0.41 25.83 -13.36
CA LYS A 583 -0.21 26.07 -14.67
C LYS A 583 0.70 25.65 -15.82
N ALA A 584 2.02 25.75 -15.67
CA ALA A 584 2.98 25.22 -16.63
C ALA A 584 2.95 23.68 -16.68
N MET A 585 2.92 23.00 -15.52
CA MET A 585 2.83 21.54 -15.45
C MET A 585 1.51 21.00 -16.03
N GLU A 586 0.38 21.64 -15.69
CA GLU A 586 -0.95 21.31 -16.21
C GLU A 586 -1.02 21.47 -17.74
N GLN A 587 -0.39 22.50 -18.31
CA GLN A 587 -0.36 22.74 -19.76
C GLN A 587 0.65 21.85 -20.51
N LYS A 588 1.74 21.44 -19.85
CA LYS A 588 2.73 20.54 -20.43
C LYS A 588 2.16 19.12 -20.61
N GLY A 589 1.35 18.66 -19.66
CA GLY A 589 0.81 17.29 -19.63
C GLY A 589 1.88 16.21 -19.37
N GLY A 590 1.45 14.98 -19.07
CA GLY A 590 2.32 13.84 -18.73
C GLY A 590 2.05 13.27 -17.33
N ASP A 591 2.96 12.44 -16.77
CA ASP A 591 2.84 11.86 -15.41
C ASP A 591 3.14 12.88 -14.29
N LEU A 592 2.95 14.18 -14.56
CA LEU A 592 3.22 15.29 -13.62
C LEU A 592 1.99 15.62 -12.74
N ASP A 593 0.84 14.98 -12.96
CA ASP A 593 -0.37 15.21 -12.17
C ASP A 593 -0.16 14.97 -10.67
N LYS A 594 0.65 13.96 -10.34
CA LYS A 594 1.03 13.65 -8.95
C LYS A 594 1.88 14.78 -8.33
N ALA A 595 2.78 15.37 -9.11
CA ALA A 595 3.61 16.49 -8.67
C ALA A 595 2.77 17.75 -8.46
N VAL A 596 1.83 18.03 -9.38
CA VAL A 596 0.87 19.13 -9.24
C VAL A 596 0.04 18.98 -7.95
N LEU A 597 -0.49 17.78 -7.70
CA LEU A 597 -1.23 17.51 -6.47
C LEU A 597 -0.39 17.75 -5.23
N ALA A 598 0.85 17.23 -5.20
CA ALA A 598 1.78 17.40 -4.09
C ALA A 598 2.09 18.89 -3.81
N ILE A 599 2.25 19.72 -4.85
CA ILE A 599 2.47 21.16 -4.70
C ILE A 599 1.22 21.84 -4.11
N LYS A 600 0.02 21.52 -4.62
CA LYS A 600 -1.25 22.05 -4.11
C LYS A 600 -1.45 21.69 -2.63
N GLU A 601 -1.21 20.44 -2.25
CA GLU A 601 -1.31 19.96 -0.86
C GLU A 601 -0.38 20.74 0.09
N GLN A 602 0.91 20.86 -0.27
CA GLN A 602 1.87 21.57 0.58
C GLN A 602 1.56 23.07 0.68
N LEU A 603 1.13 23.71 -0.42
CA LEU A 603 0.76 25.12 -0.43
C LEU A 603 -0.48 25.37 0.43
N ALA A 604 -1.48 24.50 0.33
CA ALA A 604 -2.66 24.57 1.17
C ALA A 604 -2.32 24.42 2.67
N LEU A 605 -1.37 23.54 3.03
CA LEU A 605 -0.92 23.38 4.42
C LEU A 605 -0.22 24.63 4.91
N PHE A 606 0.53 25.29 4.03
CA PHE A 606 1.20 26.55 4.35
C PHE A 606 0.21 27.69 4.58
N VAL A 607 -0.76 27.88 3.69
CA VAL A 607 -1.80 28.92 3.83
C VAL A 607 -2.67 28.67 5.06
N SER A 608 -3.01 27.41 5.34
CA SER A 608 -3.79 27.04 6.54
C SER A 608 -3.03 27.33 7.85
N ARG A 609 -1.71 27.15 7.86
CA ARG A 609 -0.85 27.47 9.04
C ARG A 609 -0.62 28.96 9.22
N HIS A 610 -0.79 29.76 8.17
CA HIS A 610 -0.55 31.21 8.19
C HIS A 610 -1.73 31.99 7.59
N PRO A 611 -2.85 32.11 8.32
CA PRO A 611 -4.03 32.85 7.85
C PRO A 611 -3.68 34.28 7.45
N GLY A 612 -4.15 34.72 6.28
CA GLY A 612 -3.95 36.08 5.76
C GLY A 612 -2.61 36.32 5.04
N ILE A 613 -1.72 35.32 4.93
CA ILE A 613 -0.43 35.46 4.24
C ILE A 613 -0.56 35.84 2.76
N THR A 614 -1.65 35.45 2.12
CA THR A 614 -1.97 35.80 0.72
C THR A 614 -2.19 37.30 0.53
N ASN A 615 -2.52 38.04 1.59
CA ASN A 615 -2.78 39.47 1.54
C ASN A 615 -1.55 40.34 1.78
N PHE A 616 -0.39 39.75 2.07
CA PHE A 616 0.83 40.51 2.35
C PHE A 616 1.53 41.01 1.09
N MET A 617 2.27 42.10 1.25
CA MET A 617 3.11 42.71 0.23
C MET A 617 4.58 42.76 0.67
N PHE A 618 5.49 42.74 -0.30
CA PHE A 618 6.92 42.94 -0.06
C PHE A 618 7.23 44.41 0.29
N LYS A 619 8.47 44.68 0.71
CA LYS A 619 8.98 46.01 1.11
C LYS A 619 8.79 47.10 0.06
N ASP A 620 8.66 46.74 -1.22
CA ASP A 620 8.42 47.68 -2.32
C ASP A 620 7.00 48.28 -2.34
N GLY A 621 6.07 47.72 -1.55
CA GLY A 621 4.67 48.15 -1.48
C GLY A 621 3.89 47.96 -2.79
N LYS A 622 4.46 47.24 -3.76
CA LYS A 622 3.89 47.05 -5.10
C LYS A 622 3.75 45.58 -5.48
N THR A 623 4.68 44.73 -5.04
CA THR A 623 4.65 43.30 -5.32
C THR A 623 3.90 42.58 -4.20
N PRO A 624 2.71 42.01 -4.47
CA PRO A 624 2.02 41.18 -3.50
C PRO A 624 2.67 39.79 -3.40
N PHE A 625 2.45 39.10 -2.29
CA PHE A 625 2.86 37.70 -2.15
C PHE A 625 2.06 36.80 -3.10
N ALA A 626 0.76 37.09 -3.23
CA ALA A 626 -0.14 36.50 -4.21
C ALA A 626 -0.88 37.62 -4.98
N ASN A 627 -0.74 37.63 -6.29
CA ASN A 627 -1.55 38.49 -7.16
C ASN A 627 -3.03 38.03 -7.17
N LYS A 628 -3.91 38.81 -7.81
CA LYS A 628 -5.34 38.52 -7.82
C LYS A 628 -5.66 37.13 -8.37
N ASP A 629 -5.05 36.74 -9.49
CA ASP A 629 -5.30 35.44 -10.13
C ASP A 629 -4.79 34.28 -9.26
N THR A 630 -3.65 34.47 -8.59
CA THR A 630 -3.10 33.52 -7.62
C THR A 630 -3.99 33.37 -6.40
N LYS A 631 -4.59 34.46 -5.89
CA LYS A 631 -5.54 34.39 -4.76
C LYS A 631 -6.79 33.61 -5.15
N ASP A 632 -7.40 33.98 -6.28
CA ASP A 632 -8.60 33.31 -6.78
C ASP A 632 -8.33 31.82 -7.02
N TRP A 633 -7.14 31.47 -7.52
CA TRP A 633 -6.69 30.07 -7.68
C TRP A 633 -6.48 29.34 -6.35
N ILE A 634 -5.86 29.99 -5.36
CA ILE A 634 -5.63 29.38 -4.05
C ILE A 634 -6.97 29.04 -3.38
N ASP A 635 -7.93 29.97 -3.42
CA ASP A 635 -9.23 29.78 -2.80
C ASP A 635 -10.09 28.73 -3.54
N ALA A 636 -10.03 28.72 -4.89
CA ALA A 636 -10.85 27.83 -5.70
C ALA A 636 -10.29 26.39 -5.85
N GLU A 637 -8.97 26.21 -5.94
CA GLU A 637 -8.35 24.91 -6.23
C GLU A 637 -7.48 24.38 -5.08
N VAL A 638 -6.64 25.23 -4.50
CA VAL A 638 -5.58 24.79 -3.56
C VAL A 638 -6.16 24.45 -2.18
N MET A 639 -6.95 25.34 -1.60
CA MET A 639 -7.56 25.12 -0.28
C MET A 639 -8.54 23.96 -0.25
N ASN A 640 -9.13 23.61 -1.40
CA ASN A 640 -9.98 22.43 -1.57
C ASN A 640 -9.21 21.10 -1.54
N THR A 641 -7.88 21.15 -1.74
CA THR A 641 -7.03 19.95 -1.77
C THR A 641 -6.85 19.34 -0.36
N LEU A 642 -6.79 20.18 0.69
CA LEU A 642 -6.67 19.69 2.09
C LEU A 642 -7.96 19.23 2.73
N ARG A 643 -9.09 19.57 2.13
CA ARG A 643 -10.40 19.15 2.64
C ARG A 643 -10.70 17.69 2.30
N GLY A 644 -9.67 16.91 1.96
CA GLY A 644 -9.69 15.47 1.77
C GLY A 644 -10.76 15.05 0.78
N GLY A 645 -10.55 15.25 -0.53
CA GLY A 645 -11.37 14.65 -1.59
C GLY A 645 -12.87 14.60 -1.30
N GLY A 646 -13.42 15.68 -0.75
CA GLY A 646 -14.69 15.62 -0.02
C GLY A 646 -15.50 16.92 -0.04
N SER A 647 -15.09 17.89 -0.86
CA SER A 647 -15.91 19.04 -1.24
C SER A 647 -16.04 19.15 -2.76
N GLN A 648 -16.46 18.06 -3.42
CA GLN A 648 -17.72 18.26 -4.15
C GLN A 648 -18.73 18.61 -3.07
N GLU A 649 -19.42 19.75 -3.17
CA GLU A 649 -20.61 20.02 -2.37
C GLU A 649 -21.34 18.68 -2.23
N LYS A 650 -21.33 18.10 -1.01
CA LYS A 650 -21.81 16.73 -0.76
C LYS A 650 -23.32 16.76 -0.92
N ILE A 651 -23.74 16.78 -2.16
CA ILE A 651 -25.08 16.61 -2.60
C ILE A 651 -25.19 15.11 -2.84
N LEU A 652 -25.72 14.46 -1.80
CA LEU A 652 -25.90 13.03 -1.55
C LEU A 652 -24.71 12.29 -0.89
N PRO A 653 -24.94 11.63 0.26
CA PRO A 653 -24.31 10.35 0.51
C PRO A 653 -24.81 9.33 -0.53
N PRO A 654 -23.94 8.50 -1.12
CA PRO A 654 -24.37 7.42 -1.99
C PRO A 654 -25.29 6.50 -1.21
N ILE A 655 -26.52 6.30 -1.69
CA ILE A 655 -27.37 5.24 -1.18
C ILE A 655 -26.71 3.94 -1.62
N MET A 656 -25.98 3.32 -0.69
CA MET A 656 -25.33 2.03 -0.89
C MET A 656 -26.41 0.97 -1.09
N GLY A 657 -26.35 0.31 -2.24
CA GLY A 657 -27.22 -0.79 -2.59
C GLY A 657 -26.90 -1.27 -4.00
N GLU A 658 -26.53 -2.54 -4.12
CA GLU A 658 -25.98 -3.16 -5.34
C GLU A 658 -26.79 -2.97 -6.64
N ILE A 659 -28.04 -2.51 -6.54
CA ILE A 659 -28.99 -2.31 -7.65
C ILE A 659 -28.93 -0.88 -8.22
N TYR A 660 -28.40 0.09 -7.46
CA TYR A 660 -28.42 1.53 -7.81
C TYR A 660 -27.03 2.14 -8.02
N ASP A 661 -25.96 1.38 -7.77
CA ASP A 661 -24.58 1.80 -8.01
C ASP A 661 -24.33 2.22 -9.46
N GLU A 662 -25.00 1.56 -10.42
CA GLU A 662 -24.89 1.89 -11.84
C GLU A 662 -25.50 3.27 -12.16
N ILE A 663 -26.60 3.64 -11.50
CA ILE A 663 -27.22 4.96 -11.63
C ILE A 663 -26.27 6.05 -11.11
N ASN A 664 -25.58 5.78 -9.99
CA ASN A 664 -24.60 6.69 -9.41
C ASN A 664 -23.34 6.82 -10.26
N LYS A 665 -22.87 5.73 -10.89
CA LYS A 665 -21.74 5.76 -11.83
C LYS A 665 -22.04 6.57 -13.08
N ILE A 666 -23.25 6.42 -13.66
CA ILE A 666 -23.68 7.23 -14.81
C ILE A 666 -23.71 8.72 -14.44
N TYR A 667 -24.19 9.05 -13.25
CA TYR A 667 -24.17 10.43 -12.74
C TYR A 667 -22.75 10.97 -12.58
N GLN A 668 -21.85 10.21 -11.95
CA GLN A 668 -20.44 10.59 -11.78
C GLN A 668 -19.74 10.85 -13.12
N ALA A 669 -19.90 9.95 -14.10
CA ALA A 669 -19.34 10.12 -15.43
C ALA A 669 -19.90 11.36 -16.16
N ALA A 670 -21.19 11.66 -15.97
CA ALA A 670 -21.77 12.89 -16.52
C ALA A 670 -21.19 14.14 -15.85
N CYS A 671 -21.00 14.12 -14.52
CA CYS A 671 -20.37 15.21 -13.78
C CYS A 671 -18.92 15.48 -14.21
N GLU A 672 -18.14 14.43 -14.49
CA GLU A 672 -16.75 14.55 -14.98
C GLU A 672 -16.66 15.24 -16.35
N SER A 673 -17.69 15.12 -17.18
CA SER A 673 -17.72 15.74 -18.51
C SER A 673 -18.11 17.23 -18.51
N LEU A 674 -18.49 17.82 -17.38
CA LEU A 674 -18.81 19.25 -17.29
C LEU A 674 -17.56 20.12 -17.49
N PRO A 675 -17.64 21.26 -18.22
CA PRO A 675 -18.82 21.87 -18.84
C PRO A 675 -19.10 21.41 -20.30
N ALA A 676 -18.30 20.50 -20.85
CA ALA A 676 -18.51 19.98 -22.20
C ALA A 676 -19.79 19.10 -22.26
N ASN A 677 -20.54 19.16 -23.37
CA ASN A 677 -21.71 18.29 -23.61
C ASN A 677 -22.89 18.39 -22.60
N PHE A 678 -23.08 19.53 -21.92
CA PHE A 678 -24.18 19.72 -20.96
C PHE A 678 -25.56 19.36 -21.54
N THR A 679 -25.87 19.80 -22.75
CA THR A 679 -27.18 19.58 -23.39
C THR A 679 -27.44 18.12 -23.76
N ASP A 680 -26.40 17.39 -24.18
CA ASP A 680 -26.54 16.00 -24.60
C ASP A 680 -26.65 15.08 -23.39
N ASN A 681 -25.86 15.36 -22.34
CA ASN A 681 -25.98 14.67 -21.05
C ASN A 681 -27.35 14.91 -20.40
N LEU A 682 -27.87 16.14 -20.46
CA LEU A 682 -29.20 16.46 -19.92
C LEU A 682 -30.30 15.68 -20.66
N LYS A 683 -30.24 15.60 -21.99
CA LYS A 683 -31.17 14.78 -22.78
C LYS A 683 -31.04 13.28 -22.46
N SER A 684 -29.82 12.77 -22.37
CA SER A 684 -29.56 11.37 -22.03
C SER A 684 -30.09 11.01 -20.64
N MET A 685 -29.87 11.88 -19.64
CA MET A 685 -30.40 11.72 -18.30
C MET A 685 -31.93 11.77 -18.26
N GLN A 686 -32.56 12.65 -19.03
CA GLN A 686 -34.03 12.70 -19.14
C GLN A 686 -34.61 11.44 -19.79
N GLN A 687 -34.02 10.97 -20.89
CA GLN A 687 -34.43 9.70 -21.53
C GLN A 687 -34.26 8.51 -20.58
N ALA A 688 -33.21 8.51 -19.76
CA ALA A 688 -32.98 7.47 -18.77
C ALA A 688 -34.02 7.47 -17.63
N ILE A 689 -34.65 8.62 -17.33
CA ILE A 689 -35.78 8.70 -16.38
C ILE A 689 -37.03 8.07 -17.00
N GLU A 690 -37.29 8.31 -18.29
CA GLU A 690 -38.45 7.77 -19.00
C GLU A 690 -38.37 6.24 -19.18
N GLY A 691 -37.17 5.72 -19.45
CA GLY A 691 -36.91 4.28 -19.64
C GLY A 691 -36.87 3.45 -18.34
N GLU A 692 -36.90 4.09 -17.16
CA GLU A 692 -36.83 3.40 -15.88
C GLU A 692 -38.22 2.91 -15.45
N ASN A 693 -38.39 1.62 -15.17
CA ASN A 693 -39.70 1.08 -14.78
C ASN A 693 -39.97 1.18 -13.26
N ARG A 694 -38.92 1.37 -12.45
CA ARG A 694 -39.01 1.36 -10.99
C ARG A 694 -39.26 2.77 -10.43
N LYS A 695 -40.26 2.92 -9.55
CA LYS A 695 -40.57 4.21 -8.89
C LYS A 695 -39.38 4.82 -8.15
N LYS A 696 -38.64 4.00 -7.39
CA LYS A 696 -37.43 4.42 -6.67
C LYS A 696 -36.26 4.77 -7.62
N GLY A 697 -36.11 4.03 -8.73
CA GLY A 697 -35.11 4.34 -9.75
C GLY A 697 -35.38 5.67 -10.44
N LYS A 698 -36.65 5.97 -10.78
CA LYS A 698 -37.06 7.28 -11.31
C LYS A 698 -36.73 8.41 -10.36
N PHE A 699 -37.01 8.23 -9.07
CA PHE A 699 -36.70 9.22 -8.04
C PHE A 699 -35.19 9.50 -7.94
N LEU A 700 -34.37 8.45 -7.92
CA LEU A 700 -32.90 8.57 -7.87
C LEU A 700 -32.30 9.22 -9.12
N ARG A 701 -32.85 8.93 -10.30
CA ARG A 701 -32.42 9.59 -11.54
C ARG A 701 -32.84 11.06 -11.58
N LEU A 702 -34.00 11.39 -11.04
CA LEU A 702 -34.51 12.77 -10.98
C LEU A 702 -33.68 13.64 -10.03
N ILE A 703 -33.31 13.13 -8.84
CA ILE A 703 -32.40 13.85 -7.93
C ILE A 703 -31.00 14.02 -8.54
N ASN A 704 -30.46 12.99 -9.20
CA ASN A 704 -29.19 13.10 -9.92
C ASN A 704 -29.24 14.17 -11.02
N LEU A 705 -30.35 14.26 -11.76
CA LEU A 705 -30.54 15.31 -12.75
C LEU A 705 -30.60 16.71 -12.11
N ALA A 706 -31.31 16.87 -11.01
CA ALA A 706 -31.38 18.15 -10.27
C ALA A 706 -29.99 18.58 -9.78
N ASN A 707 -29.22 17.63 -9.24
CA ASN A 707 -27.85 17.87 -8.77
C ASN A 707 -26.87 18.14 -9.90
N TYR A 708 -27.07 17.52 -11.06
CA TYR A 708 -26.29 17.80 -12.27
C TYR A 708 -26.53 19.25 -12.76
N CYS A 709 -27.79 19.69 -12.80
CA CYS A 709 -28.15 21.08 -13.11
C CYS A 709 -27.53 22.07 -12.11
N TYR A 710 -27.49 21.69 -10.83
CA TYR A 710 -26.83 22.46 -9.78
C TYR A 710 -25.31 22.58 -10.02
N LEU A 711 -24.60 21.46 -10.23
CA LEU A 711 -23.16 21.45 -10.53
C LEU A 711 -22.80 22.24 -11.80
N ALA A 712 -23.69 22.23 -12.80
CA ALA A 712 -23.55 23.04 -14.01
C ALA A 712 -23.82 24.56 -13.79
N LYS A 713 -24.03 25.01 -12.54
CA LYS A 713 -24.38 26.38 -12.15
C LYS A 713 -25.70 26.89 -12.78
N LYS A 714 -26.61 25.98 -13.14
CA LYS A 714 -27.94 26.29 -13.70
C LYS A 714 -29.03 26.13 -12.64
N TYR A 715 -28.90 26.90 -11.56
CA TYR A 715 -29.78 26.81 -10.38
C TYR A 715 -31.27 27.03 -10.68
N SER A 716 -31.59 27.89 -11.66
CA SER A 716 -32.96 28.14 -12.11
C SER A 716 -33.60 26.95 -12.83
N LEU A 717 -32.81 26.07 -13.45
CA LEU A 717 -33.29 24.82 -14.05
C LEU A 717 -33.37 23.69 -13.02
N ALA A 718 -32.56 23.74 -11.96
CA ALA A 718 -32.60 22.75 -10.88
C ALA A 718 -33.82 22.94 -9.97
N GLN A 719 -34.27 24.18 -9.74
CA GLN A 719 -35.36 24.48 -8.81
C GLN A 719 -36.68 23.76 -9.11
N PRO A 720 -37.21 23.75 -10.36
CA PRO A 720 -38.45 23.03 -10.66
C PRO A 720 -38.32 21.50 -10.48
N LEU A 721 -37.12 20.95 -10.69
CA LEU A 721 -36.85 19.52 -10.48
C LEU A 721 -36.86 19.17 -8.98
N PHE A 722 -36.33 20.05 -8.13
CA PHE A 722 -36.44 19.90 -6.68
C PHE A 722 -37.87 20.05 -6.18
N GLU A 723 -38.66 20.98 -6.74
CA GLU A 723 -40.08 21.10 -6.40
C GLU A 723 -40.88 19.84 -6.73
N GLN A 724 -40.61 19.22 -7.89
CA GLN A 724 -41.18 17.92 -8.25
C GLN A 724 -40.79 16.81 -7.25
N LEU A 725 -39.53 16.77 -6.82
CA LEU A 725 -39.06 15.80 -5.82
C LEU A 725 -39.73 16.01 -4.45
N LEU A 726 -39.90 17.26 -4.02
CA LEU A 726 -40.60 17.59 -2.77
C LEU A 726 -42.06 17.14 -2.80
N GLN A 727 -42.75 17.36 -3.92
CA GLN A 727 -44.14 16.91 -4.08
C GLN A 727 -44.23 15.38 -4.00
N GLN A 728 -43.30 14.65 -4.62
CA GLN A 728 -43.25 13.19 -4.55
C GLN A 728 -42.95 12.67 -3.14
N ILE A 729 -42.09 13.35 -2.37
CA ILE A 729 -41.82 13.00 -0.97
C ILE A 729 -43.11 13.07 -0.15
N GLU A 730 -43.93 14.10 -0.36
CA GLU A 730 -45.18 14.30 0.35
C GLU A 730 -46.28 13.33 -0.12
N GLU A 731 -46.42 13.10 -1.43
CA GLU A 731 -47.42 12.19 -2.03
C GLU A 731 -47.20 10.72 -1.62
N TYR A 732 -45.94 10.26 -1.60
CA TYR A 732 -45.60 8.86 -1.25
C TYR A 732 -45.21 8.68 0.22
N HIS A 733 -45.32 9.72 1.04
CA HIS A 733 -44.91 9.73 2.45
C HIS A 733 -43.53 9.10 2.71
N ILE A 734 -42.55 9.44 1.86
CA ILE A 734 -41.19 8.84 1.88
C ILE A 734 -40.48 9.09 3.20
N SER A 735 -40.82 10.19 3.89
CA SER A 735 -40.30 10.53 5.21
C SER A 735 -40.57 9.49 6.30
N ALA A 736 -41.54 8.58 6.11
CA ALA A 736 -41.86 7.54 7.09
C ALA A 736 -40.99 6.27 6.95
N TRP A 737 -40.42 6.02 5.77
CA TRP A 737 -39.72 4.75 5.47
C TRP A 737 -38.30 4.91 4.91
N GLU A 738 -37.95 6.04 4.30
CA GLU A 738 -36.58 6.34 3.82
C GLU A 738 -36.17 7.79 4.15
N THR A 739 -35.98 8.07 5.43
CA THR A 739 -35.61 9.40 5.95
C THR A 739 -34.32 9.96 5.35
N ALA A 740 -33.29 9.13 5.14
CA ALA A 740 -32.01 9.55 4.59
C ALA A 740 -32.12 10.14 3.17
N LEU A 741 -33.01 9.57 2.34
CA LEU A 741 -33.26 10.04 0.98
C LEU A 741 -33.95 11.42 1.00
N CYS A 742 -34.92 11.61 1.90
CA CYS A 742 -35.60 12.88 2.09
C CYS A 742 -34.66 13.98 2.58
N VAL A 743 -33.80 13.68 3.56
CA VAL A 743 -32.81 14.62 4.09
C VAL A 743 -31.85 15.07 3.00
N ALA A 744 -31.40 14.17 2.13
CA ALA A 744 -30.54 14.52 1.01
C ALA A 744 -31.23 15.47 0.00
N VAL A 745 -32.51 15.23 -0.33
CA VAL A 745 -33.29 16.14 -1.20
C VAL A 745 -33.43 17.51 -0.56
N TRP A 746 -33.77 17.57 0.73
CA TRP A 746 -33.93 18.84 1.45
C TRP A 746 -32.62 19.61 1.51
N GLN A 747 -31.50 18.94 1.77
CA GLN A 747 -30.16 19.54 1.77
C GLN A 747 -29.79 20.09 0.38
N SER A 748 -29.98 19.28 -0.66
CA SER A 748 -29.66 19.66 -2.06
C SER A 748 -30.45 20.90 -2.49
N ASN A 749 -31.75 20.91 -2.17
CA ASN A 749 -32.62 22.04 -2.46
C ASN A 749 -32.26 23.28 -1.63
N TYR A 750 -31.91 23.11 -0.35
CA TYR A 750 -31.48 24.20 0.52
C TYR A 750 -30.26 24.94 -0.05
N ILE A 751 -29.24 24.19 -0.48
CA ILE A 751 -28.03 24.74 -1.09
C ILE A 751 -28.36 25.42 -2.43
N ASN A 752 -29.22 24.82 -3.26
CA ASN A 752 -29.68 25.44 -4.51
C ASN A 752 -30.37 26.79 -4.30
N ILE A 753 -31.28 26.86 -3.31
CA ILE A 753 -31.99 28.09 -2.95
C ILE A 753 -31.02 29.16 -2.42
N GLU A 754 -29.99 28.77 -1.67
CA GLU A 754 -28.96 29.71 -1.20
C GLU A 754 -28.21 30.36 -2.36
N LYS A 755 -27.78 29.58 -3.36
CA LYS A 755 -27.12 30.13 -4.55
C LYS A 755 -28.07 31.00 -5.38
N LEU A 756 -29.37 30.68 -5.43
CA LEU A 756 -30.39 31.55 -6.04
C LEU A 756 -30.55 32.87 -5.27
N LEU A 757 -30.53 32.85 -3.94
CA LEU A 757 -30.61 34.04 -3.09
C LEU A 757 -29.43 35.00 -3.32
N LYS A 758 -28.21 34.46 -3.51
CA LYS A 758 -26.99 35.24 -3.81
C LYS A 758 -27.05 35.90 -5.19
N GLY A 759 -27.74 35.30 -6.16
CA GLY A 759 -27.83 35.80 -7.55
C GLY A 759 -29.04 36.70 -7.86
N GLU A 760 -30.08 36.70 -7.02
CA GLU A 760 -31.34 37.40 -7.29
C GLU A 760 -31.29 38.88 -6.89
N LYS A 761 -31.92 39.76 -7.67
CA LYS A 761 -32.00 41.21 -7.37
C LYS A 761 -33.41 41.67 -6.97
N ASP A 762 -34.41 40.84 -7.22
CA ASP A 762 -35.82 41.10 -6.91
C ASP A 762 -36.16 40.75 -5.45
N ASP A 763 -36.64 41.74 -4.69
CA ASP A 763 -36.96 41.62 -3.26
C ASP A 763 -38.16 40.69 -2.98
N GLN A 764 -39.12 40.57 -3.91
CA GLN A 764 -40.26 39.66 -3.74
C GLN A 764 -39.81 38.20 -3.87
N LYS A 765 -38.99 37.88 -4.88
CA LYS A 765 -38.43 36.54 -5.07
C LYS A 765 -37.49 36.14 -3.94
N LYS A 766 -36.66 37.08 -3.44
CA LYS A 766 -35.83 36.85 -2.25
C LYS A 766 -36.65 36.46 -1.03
N THR A 767 -37.80 37.10 -0.83
CA THR A 767 -38.68 36.78 0.30
C THR A 767 -39.26 35.37 0.17
N THR A 768 -39.70 34.99 -1.04
CA THR A 768 -40.19 33.63 -1.33
C THR A 768 -39.10 32.58 -1.12
N TYR A 769 -37.89 32.79 -1.65
CA TYR A 769 -36.77 31.87 -1.49
C TYR A 769 -36.31 31.76 -0.03
N LYS A 770 -36.29 32.85 0.73
CA LYS A 770 -36.03 32.80 2.19
C LYS A 770 -37.08 31.97 2.93
N HIS A 771 -38.36 32.08 2.54
CA HIS A 771 -39.41 31.28 3.14
C HIS A 771 -39.23 29.79 2.83
N GLN A 772 -38.97 29.43 1.56
CA GLN A 772 -38.68 28.06 1.15
C GLN A 772 -37.42 27.49 1.83
N GLN A 773 -36.36 28.30 1.93
CA GLN A 773 -35.12 27.94 2.62
C GLN A 773 -35.38 27.61 4.10
N LYS A 774 -36.16 28.45 4.79
CA LYS A 774 -36.55 28.22 6.18
C LYS A 774 -37.37 26.93 6.33
N GLN A 775 -38.33 26.68 5.43
CA GLN A 775 -39.10 25.44 5.45
C GLN A 775 -38.22 24.20 5.27
N MET A 776 -37.22 24.25 4.38
CA MET A 776 -36.27 23.14 4.21
C MET A 776 -35.41 22.94 5.45
N PHE A 777 -34.93 24.02 6.05
CA PHE A 777 -34.16 23.98 7.30
C PHE A 777 -34.96 23.38 8.45
N ASP A 778 -36.20 23.83 8.66
CA ASP A 778 -37.10 23.29 9.68
C ASP A 778 -37.37 21.79 9.47
N LYS A 779 -37.51 21.35 8.20
CA LYS A 779 -37.62 19.93 7.85
C LYS A 779 -36.33 19.17 8.17
N ILE A 780 -35.14 19.69 7.85
CA ILE A 780 -33.85 19.03 8.16
C ILE A 780 -33.65 18.92 9.67
N VAL A 781 -33.87 20.01 10.44
CA VAL A 781 -33.74 20.01 11.91
C VAL A 781 -34.59 18.93 12.58
N LYS A 782 -35.79 18.68 12.05
CA LYS A 782 -36.70 17.65 12.58
C LYS A 782 -36.14 16.23 12.48
N TYR A 783 -35.31 15.93 11.48
CA TYR A 783 -34.81 14.57 11.22
C TYR A 783 -33.31 14.40 11.44
N ASP A 784 -32.50 15.46 11.28
CA ASP A 784 -31.05 15.48 11.50
C ASP A 784 -30.57 16.87 11.96
N ALA A 785 -30.57 17.08 13.28
CA ALA A 785 -30.15 18.33 13.90
C ALA A 785 -28.63 18.60 13.78
N ALA A 786 -27.81 17.54 13.65
CA ALA A 786 -26.37 17.68 13.49
C ALA A 786 -26.03 18.20 12.09
N LEU A 787 -26.69 17.69 11.06
CA LEU A 787 -26.57 18.19 9.69
C LEU A 787 -27.05 19.65 9.58
N ALA A 788 -28.16 20.01 10.25
CA ALA A 788 -28.63 21.39 10.28
C ALA A 788 -27.59 22.37 10.87
N LEU A 789 -26.91 22.00 11.95
CA LEU A 789 -25.80 22.78 12.53
C LEU A 789 -24.64 22.96 11.57
N THR A 790 -24.27 21.91 10.82
CA THR A 790 -23.20 22.02 9.81
C THR A 790 -23.58 22.94 8.66
N LEU A 791 -24.85 22.94 8.23
CA LEU A 791 -25.36 23.85 7.20
C LEU A 791 -25.41 25.29 7.69
N GLU A 792 -25.74 25.51 8.97
CA GLU A 792 -25.71 26.86 9.57
C GLU A 792 -24.28 27.42 9.64
N ASN A 793 -23.30 26.59 10.02
CA ASN A 793 -21.90 26.98 10.05
C ASN A 793 -21.32 27.21 8.65
N TYR A 794 -21.72 26.40 7.66
CA TYR A 794 -21.35 26.58 6.26
C TYR A 794 -21.73 27.97 5.71
N ILE A 795 -22.90 28.49 6.12
CA ILE A 795 -23.37 29.82 5.72
C ILE A 795 -22.64 30.94 6.46
N LYS A 796 -22.27 30.75 7.72
CA LYS A 796 -21.51 31.75 8.49
C LYS A 796 -20.10 31.93 7.93
N ASP A 797 -19.45 30.86 7.50
CA ASP A 797 -18.09 30.90 6.93
C ASP A 797 -18.02 31.43 5.49
N GLU A 798 -19.11 31.36 4.70
CA GLU A 798 -19.19 32.01 3.36
C GLU A 798 -19.68 33.47 3.41
N GLY A 799 -19.96 34.01 4.61
CA GLY A 799 -20.58 35.33 4.82
C GLY A 799 -19.68 36.40 5.46
N GLU A 800 -18.47 36.05 5.89
CA GLU A 800 -17.40 36.98 6.33
C GLU A 800 -16.28 37.05 5.28
#